data_AF-A0A9E6DFG3-F1
#
_entry.id   AF-A0A9E6DFG3-F1
#
_cell.length_a   1.000
_cell.length_b   1.000
_cell.length_c   1.000
_cell.angle_alpha   90.00
_cell.angle_beta   90.00
_cell.angle_gamma   90.00
#
_symmetry.space_group_name_H-M   'P 1'
#
loop_
_entity.id
_entity.type
_entity.pdbx_description
1 polymer ?
#
loop_
_entity_poly.entity_id
_entity_poly.type
_entity_poly.pdbx_seq_one_letter_code
_entity_poly.pdbx_strand_id
1 'polypeptide(L)'
;MSIEIGTIKAALLKDLNEELDNKLASKKAEAVKQFAQAYYVAASESDLEAWRLDDLYGATLESWQFVQKYQGDKPAVRVFNPKYDENGWQSTHTFIEILQTDKPFLVDSLRMELNRRNLTIHAINNTVLTASRDESGKLQKLLLTNSKAANVSRESLISVEIDRHSDAAQLEDLRATLTEILTEVISVVNDFPAMVQHCETAIESFNGSIAKISSEDINETKDFLIWLKDHFTFLGYDQYKVVKKAGKTELVAVEGSQLGLLKQGNNEYCQSQLFHEISEDVALDEADIVTFSKAMARSRIHRPSHPDYISIKQFDKAGKWVGELRFLGQYTSAVYNKSSSLIPIVRRKVESVMARSELPHGGHNWKELQQILEIHPRDELFLTGTDELFQMAMGILQIHERRQIRIFVRKDSSEHFFSCLVYAPRDIYSTEFRVKVENILKETLGCDQSDFHTYFSESILARTQFTLRNSKGNVSSNTDLVAIEKLVSQASRSWHDDLKIALIEKLGEEHGLSAFNKIGVTFPAGYCDMFSARTGVADIGYMLQLTQDDPLSLSFYRQLENEGDELNLTLYNLSEALPLSDVLPVLEHLGLRVIDEHPYQLKSGNEVVWLHDFNLVYTGSDNIDVKDHRTSFQDAFLAIWNKRASSDNFNRLTLGAKLGWRDVVLLRAYAAYMKQIRFPISTDAIIATLNNHTAISEQLVKLFHAYFDPKKSSAKSAEKIEAALVASFDGVSSLTEDRVLRQYLALIKGTVRTNFFQKNADKSIKSYVSFKLTPQDIPGIPLPAPLFEIFVFSPRVQGVHLRGGKVARGGLRWSDRAEDFRTEVLGLVKAQQVKNAVIVPVGAKGGFVPQYINDSMTREEFMAEGISCYKIFISALLDITDNLIDGDTIPPIDVVRRDEDDPYLVVAADKGTATFSDIANGISDEYGFWMGDGFASGGSVGYDHKKMGITAKGAWESVKRHFMEMGIDCQETDFSTVAIGDMAG
;
A
#
# COMPACT_ATOMS: atom_id res chain seq x y z
N MET A 1 -61.06 -30.44 -14.44
CA MET A 1 -60.57 -29.51 -13.41
C MET A 1 -59.42 -28.74 -14.01
N SER A 2 -59.68 -27.56 -14.58
CA SER A 2 -58.64 -26.64 -15.04
C SER A 2 -58.16 -25.86 -13.84
N ILE A 3 -56.90 -26.04 -13.47
CA ILE A 3 -56.23 -25.21 -12.47
C ILE A 3 -55.93 -23.89 -13.19
N GLU A 4 -56.74 -22.86 -12.95
CA GLU A 4 -56.34 -21.48 -13.20
C GLU A 4 -55.12 -21.23 -12.32
N ILE A 5 -53.93 -21.16 -12.93
CA ILE A 5 -52.76 -20.60 -12.28
C ILE A 5 -53.02 -19.10 -12.23
N GLY A 6 -53.75 -18.66 -11.20
CA GLY A 6 -53.89 -17.25 -10.87
C GLY A 6 -52.52 -16.73 -10.47
N THR A 7 -52.05 -15.68 -11.12
CA THR A 7 -50.80 -15.01 -10.73
C THR A 7 -50.93 -14.45 -9.31
N ILE A 8 -49.81 -14.31 -8.58
CA ILE A 8 -49.80 -13.80 -7.19
C ILE A 8 -50.47 -12.41 -7.12
N LYS A 9 -50.27 -11.61 -8.17
CA LYS A 9 -50.97 -10.34 -8.39
C LYS A 9 -52.50 -10.46 -8.39
N ALA A 10 -53.07 -11.50 -8.99
CA ALA A 10 -54.51 -11.72 -9.00
C ALA A 10 -55.05 -12.07 -7.60
N ALA A 11 -54.26 -12.78 -6.79
CA ALA A 11 -54.60 -13.06 -5.39
C ALA A 11 -54.55 -11.79 -4.53
N LEU A 12 -53.48 -10.99 -4.63
CA LEU A 12 -53.35 -9.72 -3.90
C LEU A 12 -54.45 -8.72 -4.27
N LEU A 13 -54.80 -8.60 -5.56
CA LEU A 13 -55.90 -7.74 -5.98
C LEU A 13 -57.27 -8.24 -5.51
N LYS A 14 -57.44 -9.56 -5.38
CA LYS A 14 -58.65 -10.13 -4.78
C LYS A 14 -58.75 -9.77 -3.31
N ASP A 15 -57.68 -9.94 -2.54
CA ASP A 15 -57.64 -9.59 -1.11
C ASP A 15 -57.87 -8.08 -0.91
N LEU A 16 -57.30 -7.23 -1.76
CA LEU A 16 -57.54 -5.78 -1.77
C LEU A 16 -59.03 -5.46 -2.05
N ASN A 17 -59.66 -6.14 -3.01
CA ASN A 17 -61.08 -5.94 -3.33
C ASN A 17 -61.99 -6.34 -2.16
N GLU A 18 -61.67 -7.43 -1.45
CA GLU A 18 -62.41 -7.85 -0.25
C GLU A 18 -62.29 -6.80 0.88
N GLU A 19 -61.10 -6.26 1.11
CA GLU A 19 -60.88 -5.16 2.07
C GLU A 19 -61.64 -3.87 1.68
N LEU A 20 -61.68 -3.53 0.38
CA LEU A 20 -62.45 -2.38 -0.14
C LEU A 20 -63.96 -2.55 0.09
N ASP A 21 -64.51 -3.74 -0.14
CA ASP A 21 -65.93 -4.04 0.09
C ASP A 21 -66.29 -4.03 1.58
N ASN A 22 -65.37 -4.44 2.46
CA ASN A 22 -65.57 -4.45 3.91
C ASN A 22 -65.56 -3.04 4.53
N LYS A 23 -64.68 -2.15 4.05
CA LYS A 23 -64.41 -0.85 4.69
C LYS A 23 -65.10 0.35 4.02
N LEU A 24 -65.60 0.24 2.79
CA LEU A 24 -66.21 1.36 2.05
C LEU A 24 -67.69 1.13 1.74
N ALA A 25 -68.44 2.23 1.60
CA ALA A 25 -69.82 2.14 1.09
C ALA A 25 -69.83 1.58 -0.35
N SER A 26 -70.77 0.67 -0.65
CA SER A 26 -70.83 -0.11 -1.90
C SER A 26 -70.57 0.70 -3.19
N LYS A 27 -71.17 1.89 -3.34
CA LYS A 27 -70.96 2.75 -4.52
C LYS A 27 -69.51 3.26 -4.64
N LYS A 28 -68.86 3.57 -3.52
CA LYS A 28 -67.46 4.01 -3.47
C LYS A 28 -66.53 2.82 -3.65
N ALA A 29 -66.81 1.68 -3.00
CA ALA A 29 -66.06 0.44 -3.18
C ALA A 29 -65.97 0.05 -4.66
N GLU A 30 -67.10 0.03 -5.37
CA GLU A 30 -67.13 -0.32 -6.79
C GLU A 30 -66.29 0.62 -7.67
N ALA A 31 -66.34 1.93 -7.40
CA ALA A 31 -65.53 2.91 -8.13
C ALA A 31 -64.02 2.74 -7.86
N VAL A 32 -63.65 2.47 -6.60
CA VAL A 32 -62.24 2.25 -6.22
C VAL A 32 -61.72 0.92 -6.75
N LYS A 33 -62.53 -0.14 -6.79
CA LYS A 33 -62.15 -1.43 -7.40
C LYS A 33 -61.87 -1.29 -8.90
N GLN A 34 -62.71 -0.53 -9.62
CA GLN A 34 -62.46 -0.22 -11.04
C GLN A 34 -61.17 0.58 -11.23
N PHE A 35 -60.89 1.53 -10.35
CA PHE A 35 -59.62 2.25 -10.34
C PHE A 35 -58.44 1.33 -10.03
N ALA A 36 -58.48 0.54 -8.96
CA ALA A 36 -57.40 -0.36 -8.56
C ALA A 36 -57.08 -1.37 -9.67
N GLN A 37 -58.12 -1.91 -10.32
CA GLN A 37 -57.96 -2.79 -11.47
C GLN A 37 -57.20 -2.08 -12.60
N ALA A 38 -57.57 -0.85 -12.96
CA ALA A 38 -56.88 -0.06 -14.00
C ALA A 38 -55.47 0.38 -13.57
N TYR A 39 -55.29 0.72 -12.30
CA TYR A 39 -54.06 1.27 -11.74
C TYR A 39 -52.96 0.24 -11.68
N TYR A 40 -53.28 -0.97 -11.23
CA TYR A 40 -52.27 -2.03 -11.07
C TYR A 40 -52.11 -2.93 -12.30
N VAL A 41 -52.80 -2.70 -13.43
CA VAL A 41 -52.67 -3.56 -14.64
C VAL A 41 -51.21 -3.76 -15.04
N ALA A 42 -50.41 -2.70 -15.08
CA ALA A 42 -49.02 -2.73 -15.51
C ALA A 42 -47.99 -2.85 -14.36
N ALA A 43 -48.45 -2.87 -13.09
CA ALA A 43 -47.57 -2.99 -11.94
C ALA A 43 -46.85 -4.34 -11.90
N SER A 44 -45.59 -4.34 -11.47
CA SER A 44 -44.79 -5.56 -11.28
C SER A 44 -45.36 -6.40 -10.13
N GLU A 45 -45.33 -7.73 -10.27
CA GLU A 45 -45.78 -8.64 -9.20
C GLU A 45 -44.85 -8.56 -7.98
N SER A 46 -43.53 -8.46 -8.21
CA SER A 46 -42.52 -8.31 -7.15
C SER A 46 -42.73 -7.06 -6.31
N ASP A 47 -43.10 -5.96 -6.96
CA ASP A 47 -43.25 -4.66 -6.29
C ASP A 47 -44.49 -4.67 -5.40
N LEU A 48 -45.58 -5.30 -5.87
CA LEU A 48 -46.81 -5.47 -5.10
C LEU A 48 -46.66 -6.46 -3.93
N GLU A 49 -45.84 -7.50 -4.07
CA GLU A 49 -45.55 -8.46 -3.00
C GLU A 49 -44.78 -7.85 -1.83
N ALA A 50 -43.96 -6.83 -2.09
CA ALA A 50 -43.21 -6.13 -1.05
C ALA A 50 -44.13 -5.34 -0.10
N TRP A 51 -45.37 -5.08 -0.52
CA TRP A 51 -46.34 -4.29 0.22
C TRP A 51 -47.19 -5.15 1.15
N ARG A 52 -47.42 -4.66 2.38
CA ARG A 52 -48.45 -5.23 3.25
C ARG A 52 -49.83 -4.85 2.71
N LEU A 53 -50.81 -5.74 2.87
CA LEU A 53 -52.17 -5.51 2.37
C LEU A 53 -52.79 -4.20 2.89
N ASP A 54 -52.56 -3.85 4.16
CA ASP A 54 -53.04 -2.59 4.75
C ASP A 54 -52.41 -1.35 4.10
N ASP A 55 -51.11 -1.40 3.81
CA ASP A 55 -50.40 -0.30 3.16
C ASP A 55 -50.80 -0.19 1.67
N LEU A 56 -51.02 -1.33 0.99
CA LEU A 56 -51.55 -1.39 -0.38
C LEU A 56 -52.96 -0.81 -0.47
N TYR A 57 -53.82 -1.15 0.51
CA TYR A 57 -55.14 -0.54 0.66
C TYR A 57 -55.04 0.98 0.87
N GLY A 58 -54.15 1.42 1.76
CA GLY A 58 -53.87 2.81 2.07
C GLY A 58 -53.46 3.63 0.86
N ALA A 59 -52.41 3.22 0.15
CA ALA A 59 -51.95 3.94 -1.03
C ALA A 59 -52.96 3.90 -2.18
N THR A 60 -53.70 2.80 -2.35
CA THR A 60 -54.78 2.74 -3.35
C THR A 60 -55.83 3.82 -3.11
N LEU A 61 -56.20 4.05 -1.84
CA LEU A 61 -57.12 5.12 -1.49
C LEU A 61 -56.50 6.51 -1.59
N GLU A 62 -55.23 6.66 -1.24
CA GLU A 62 -54.49 7.92 -1.40
C GLU A 62 -54.45 8.33 -2.88
N SER A 63 -54.03 7.43 -3.77
CA SER A 63 -54.01 7.66 -5.22
C SER A 63 -55.42 7.87 -5.79
N TRP A 64 -56.43 7.16 -5.28
CA TRP A 64 -57.83 7.40 -5.66
C TRP A 64 -58.30 8.81 -5.29
N GLN A 65 -57.89 9.33 -4.13
CA GLN A 65 -58.19 10.70 -3.71
C GLN A 65 -57.44 11.72 -4.57
N PHE A 66 -56.17 11.45 -4.88
CA PHE A 66 -55.36 12.31 -5.72
C PHE A 66 -55.97 12.54 -7.11
N VAL A 67 -56.53 11.49 -7.73
CA VAL A 67 -57.18 11.60 -9.05
C VAL A 67 -58.54 12.31 -9.04
N GLN A 68 -59.15 12.59 -7.88
CA GLN A 68 -60.50 13.18 -7.84
C GLN A 68 -60.58 14.57 -8.45
N LYS A 69 -59.49 15.36 -8.44
CA LYS A 69 -59.48 16.74 -8.94
C LYS A 69 -58.24 17.00 -9.79
N TYR A 70 -58.45 17.32 -11.07
CA TYR A 70 -57.39 17.64 -12.02
C TYR A 70 -57.95 18.54 -13.14
N GLN A 71 -57.25 19.63 -13.45
CA GLN A 71 -57.71 20.64 -14.43
C GLN A 71 -57.08 20.48 -15.83
N GLY A 72 -56.04 19.66 -15.98
CA GLY A 72 -55.44 19.36 -17.30
C GLY A 72 -54.40 20.36 -17.80
N ASP A 73 -54.28 21.54 -17.19
CA ASP A 73 -53.40 22.63 -17.61
C ASP A 73 -51.97 22.50 -17.08
N LYS A 74 -51.81 21.99 -15.87
CA LYS A 74 -50.51 21.81 -15.19
C LYS A 74 -50.38 20.41 -14.60
N PRO A 75 -49.17 19.84 -14.54
CA PRO A 75 -48.95 18.56 -13.88
C PRO A 75 -49.25 18.71 -12.38
N ALA A 76 -50.05 17.78 -11.83
CA ALA A 76 -50.19 17.65 -10.40
C ALA A 76 -49.08 16.73 -9.90
N VAL A 77 -48.25 17.21 -8.96
CA VAL A 77 -47.10 16.47 -8.41
C VAL A 77 -47.13 16.56 -6.89
N ARG A 78 -46.99 15.42 -6.22
CA ARG A 78 -46.81 15.31 -4.76
C ARG A 78 -45.57 14.47 -4.47
N VAL A 79 -44.81 14.88 -3.46
CA VAL A 79 -43.66 14.16 -2.93
C VAL A 79 -43.78 14.21 -1.41
N PHE A 80 -43.94 13.07 -0.76
CA PHE A 80 -44.18 13.01 0.68
C PHE A 80 -43.76 11.68 1.29
N ASN A 81 -43.65 11.65 2.62
CA ASN A 81 -43.43 10.43 3.38
C ASN A 81 -44.75 10.00 4.01
N PRO A 82 -45.39 8.92 3.57
CA PRO A 82 -46.63 8.45 4.16
C PRO A 82 -46.44 8.10 5.63
N LYS A 83 -47.23 8.71 6.51
CA LYS A 83 -47.26 8.40 7.94
C LYS A 83 -48.65 7.95 8.36
N TYR A 84 -48.72 6.96 9.24
CA TYR A 84 -49.99 6.35 9.63
C TYR A 84 -50.95 7.35 10.31
N ASP A 85 -50.43 8.26 11.12
CA ASP A 85 -51.20 9.28 11.86
C ASP A 85 -51.70 10.44 10.97
N GLU A 86 -50.98 10.77 9.90
CA GLU A 86 -51.35 11.85 8.97
C GLU A 86 -52.14 11.35 7.75
N ASN A 87 -51.77 10.19 7.19
CA ASN A 87 -52.28 9.66 5.92
C ASN A 87 -53.17 8.42 6.10
N GLY A 88 -53.18 7.77 7.26
CA GLY A 88 -53.90 6.51 7.49
C GLY A 88 -53.20 5.27 6.93
N TRP A 89 -51.98 5.43 6.41
CA TRP A 89 -51.10 4.37 5.92
C TRP A 89 -49.64 4.82 6.03
N GLN A 90 -48.69 3.90 5.90
CA GLN A 90 -47.27 4.25 6.02
C GLN A 90 -46.43 3.55 4.95
N SER A 91 -45.29 4.16 4.62
CA SER A 91 -44.24 3.51 3.84
C SER A 91 -42.89 3.73 4.50
N THR A 92 -41.97 2.79 4.31
CA THR A 92 -40.55 2.97 4.63
C THR A 92 -39.84 3.87 3.63
N HIS A 93 -40.52 4.28 2.54
CA HIS A 93 -40.00 5.04 1.41
C HIS A 93 -40.64 6.43 1.29
N THR A 94 -40.02 7.31 0.50
CA THR A 94 -40.67 8.54 0.03
C THR A 94 -41.53 8.22 -1.18
N PHE A 95 -42.78 8.66 -1.17
CA PHE A 95 -43.78 8.41 -2.21
C PHE A 95 -43.94 9.64 -3.11
N ILE A 96 -43.88 9.42 -4.42
CA ILE A 96 -44.09 10.44 -5.46
C ILE A 96 -45.35 10.06 -6.23
N GLU A 97 -46.29 10.99 -6.35
CA GLU A 97 -47.50 10.82 -7.18
C GLU A 97 -47.61 11.95 -8.19
N ILE A 98 -47.87 11.57 -9.45
CA ILE A 98 -47.96 12.48 -10.58
C ILE A 98 -49.22 12.17 -11.37
N LEU A 99 -50.01 13.20 -11.64
CA LEU A 99 -51.15 13.13 -12.54
C LEU A 99 -51.01 14.20 -13.62
N GLN A 100 -51.00 13.75 -14.87
CA GLN A 100 -50.88 14.59 -16.05
C GLN A 100 -51.68 14.00 -17.21
N THR A 101 -52.16 14.82 -18.15
CA THR A 101 -52.69 14.37 -19.43
C THR A 101 -51.65 13.51 -20.16
N ASP A 102 -52.08 12.37 -20.70
CA ASP A 102 -51.21 11.37 -21.32
C ASP A 102 -50.39 11.98 -22.46
N LYS A 103 -49.07 11.92 -22.33
CA LYS A 103 -48.08 12.45 -23.28
C LYS A 103 -46.86 11.53 -23.33
N PRO A 104 -46.14 11.46 -24.47
CA PRO A 104 -44.86 10.78 -24.53
C PRO A 104 -43.84 11.34 -23.52
N PHE A 105 -42.85 10.53 -23.17
CA PHE A 105 -41.67 10.90 -22.36
C PHE A 105 -41.89 11.24 -20.88
N LEU A 106 -43.13 11.18 -20.35
CA LEU A 106 -43.41 11.47 -18.94
C LEU A 106 -42.58 10.57 -18.01
N VAL A 107 -42.72 9.25 -18.14
CA VAL A 107 -42.02 8.28 -17.27
C VAL A 107 -40.51 8.34 -17.43
N ASP A 108 -40.01 8.36 -18.67
CA ASP A 108 -38.57 8.33 -18.95
C ASP A 108 -37.86 9.55 -18.31
N SER A 109 -38.45 10.73 -18.47
CA SER A 109 -37.89 11.99 -17.95
C SER A 109 -37.87 12.03 -16.42
N LEU A 110 -38.89 11.45 -15.76
CA LEU A 110 -38.92 11.32 -14.30
C LEU A 110 -37.83 10.38 -13.79
N ARG A 111 -37.71 9.20 -14.39
CA ARG A 111 -36.67 8.22 -14.00
C ARG A 111 -35.27 8.80 -14.19
N MET A 112 -35.06 9.58 -15.25
CA MET A 112 -33.79 10.27 -15.50
C MET A 112 -33.41 11.21 -14.36
N GLU A 113 -34.34 12.04 -13.89
CA GLU A 113 -34.06 12.98 -12.80
C GLU A 113 -33.79 12.28 -11.46
N LEU A 114 -34.57 11.24 -11.15
CA LEU A 114 -34.36 10.43 -9.94
C LEU A 114 -32.98 9.77 -9.94
N ASN A 115 -32.59 9.15 -11.06
CA ASN A 115 -31.26 8.55 -11.22
C ASN A 115 -30.14 9.60 -11.18
N ARG A 116 -30.35 10.80 -11.75
CA ARG A 116 -29.37 11.90 -11.70
C ARG A 116 -29.05 12.33 -10.26
N ARG A 117 -30.04 12.24 -9.37
CA ARG A 117 -29.90 12.52 -7.93
C ARG A 117 -29.38 11.32 -7.12
N ASN A 118 -29.03 10.21 -7.78
CA ASN A 118 -28.66 8.93 -7.14
C ASN A 118 -29.75 8.40 -6.18
N LEU A 119 -31.03 8.61 -6.51
CA LEU A 119 -32.16 8.10 -5.75
C LEU A 119 -32.55 6.72 -6.28
N THR A 120 -32.52 5.71 -5.41
CA THR A 120 -32.94 4.36 -5.79
C THR A 120 -34.45 4.33 -6.00
N ILE A 121 -34.91 3.81 -7.14
CA ILE A 121 -36.33 3.58 -7.42
C ILE A 121 -36.67 2.16 -6.97
N HIS A 122 -37.47 2.04 -5.91
CA HIS A 122 -37.90 0.75 -5.33
C HIS A 122 -39.11 0.17 -6.06
N ALA A 123 -40.05 1.02 -6.45
CA ALA A 123 -41.23 0.65 -7.23
C ALA A 123 -41.63 1.79 -8.15
N ILE A 124 -42.15 1.47 -9.34
CA ILE A 124 -42.76 2.44 -10.24
C ILE A 124 -44.00 1.85 -10.90
N ASN A 125 -45.12 2.54 -10.75
CA ASN A 125 -46.36 2.19 -11.41
C ASN A 125 -46.80 3.32 -12.33
N ASN A 126 -47.12 3.02 -13.58
CA ASN A 126 -47.69 3.96 -14.54
C ASN A 126 -48.93 3.34 -15.16
N THR A 127 -50.05 4.06 -15.09
CA THR A 127 -51.27 3.71 -15.81
C THR A 127 -51.80 4.92 -16.58
N VAL A 128 -52.51 4.66 -17.68
CA VAL A 128 -53.26 5.69 -18.40
C VAL A 128 -54.75 5.48 -18.15
N LEU A 129 -55.33 6.42 -17.40
CA LEU A 129 -56.74 6.46 -17.06
C LEU A 129 -57.52 7.25 -18.11
N THR A 130 -58.68 6.74 -18.52
CA THR A 130 -59.62 7.52 -19.34
C THR A 130 -60.66 8.13 -18.41
N ALA A 131 -60.57 9.44 -18.16
CA ALA A 131 -61.36 10.14 -17.15
C ALA A 131 -62.37 11.10 -17.79
N SER A 132 -63.61 11.05 -17.33
CA SER A 132 -64.62 12.09 -17.60
C SER A 132 -64.68 13.05 -16.43
N ARG A 133 -64.49 14.36 -16.69
CA ARG A 133 -64.46 15.39 -15.65
C ARG A 133 -65.50 16.49 -15.91
N ASP A 134 -65.90 17.20 -14.86
CA ASP A 134 -66.68 18.43 -14.98
C ASP A 134 -65.77 19.67 -15.21
N GLU A 135 -66.38 20.84 -15.44
CA GLU A 135 -65.67 22.10 -15.68
C GLU A 135 -64.77 22.54 -14.51
N SER A 136 -65.00 22.01 -13.29
CA SER A 136 -64.17 22.29 -12.12
C SER A 136 -62.96 21.35 -11.98
N GLY A 137 -62.83 20.37 -12.90
CA GLY A 137 -61.80 19.33 -12.88
C GLY A 137 -62.15 18.13 -12.00
N LYS A 138 -63.38 18.03 -11.50
CA LYS A 138 -63.80 16.92 -10.63
C LYS A 138 -64.10 15.67 -11.44
N LEU A 139 -63.59 14.53 -11.00
CA LEU A 139 -63.81 13.23 -11.62
C LEU A 139 -65.28 12.81 -11.52
N GLN A 140 -65.93 12.61 -12.66
CA GLN A 140 -67.30 12.08 -12.74
C GLN A 140 -67.29 10.56 -12.89
N LYS A 141 -66.43 10.04 -13.78
CA LYS A 141 -66.38 8.60 -14.09
C LYS A 141 -65.04 8.23 -14.74
N LEU A 142 -64.51 7.05 -14.39
CA LEU A 142 -63.47 6.36 -15.15
C LEU A 142 -64.11 5.47 -16.21
N LEU A 143 -63.61 5.55 -17.44
CA LEU A 143 -64.05 4.74 -18.57
C LEU A 143 -63.04 3.62 -18.81
N LEU A 144 -63.53 2.39 -18.92
CA LEU A 144 -62.72 1.20 -19.21
C LEU A 144 -62.34 1.08 -20.70
N THR A 145 -62.91 1.92 -21.56
CA THR A 145 -62.68 1.94 -23.00
C THR A 145 -62.42 3.35 -23.50
N ASN A 146 -61.56 3.48 -24.52
CA ASN A 146 -61.25 4.75 -25.14
C ASN A 146 -62.51 5.41 -25.72
N SER A 147 -62.82 6.62 -25.26
CA SER A 147 -63.94 7.44 -25.75
C SER A 147 -63.42 8.77 -26.28
N LYS A 148 -64.00 9.24 -27.40
CA LYS A 148 -63.68 10.54 -28.04
C LYS A 148 -64.65 11.66 -27.64
N ALA A 149 -65.44 11.49 -26.58
CA ALA A 149 -66.36 12.53 -26.12
C ALA A 149 -65.60 13.76 -25.58
N ALA A 150 -66.18 14.96 -25.74
CA ALA A 150 -65.51 16.23 -25.45
C ALA A 150 -65.05 16.42 -23.99
N ASN A 151 -65.71 15.77 -23.02
CA ASN A 151 -65.39 15.86 -21.59
C ASN A 151 -64.51 14.69 -21.11
N VAL A 152 -63.93 13.92 -22.02
CA VAL A 152 -63.09 12.76 -21.72
C VAL A 152 -61.64 13.09 -22.06
N SER A 153 -60.75 12.89 -21.09
CA SER A 153 -59.31 13.04 -21.28
C SER A 153 -58.57 11.76 -20.88
N ARG A 154 -57.43 11.52 -21.53
CA ARG A 154 -56.51 10.45 -21.14
C ARG A 154 -55.49 11.05 -20.19
N GLU A 155 -55.31 10.45 -19.03
CA GLU A 155 -54.50 10.96 -17.92
C GLU A 155 -53.54 9.87 -17.46
N SER A 156 -52.24 10.14 -17.53
CA SER A 156 -51.20 9.29 -16.96
C SER A 156 -51.10 9.56 -15.45
N LEU A 157 -51.34 8.50 -14.67
CA LEU A 157 -51.07 8.47 -13.24
C LEU A 157 -49.80 7.66 -13.03
N ILE A 158 -48.79 8.32 -12.47
CA ILE A 158 -47.48 7.72 -12.20
C ILE A 158 -47.22 7.82 -10.70
N SER A 159 -46.83 6.70 -10.11
CA SER A 159 -46.45 6.63 -8.70
C SER A 159 -45.11 5.94 -8.54
N VAL A 160 -44.25 6.49 -7.70
CA VAL A 160 -42.87 6.04 -7.53
C VAL A 160 -42.51 5.98 -6.04
N GLU A 161 -41.93 4.87 -5.61
CA GLU A 161 -41.26 4.76 -4.30
C GLU A 161 -39.76 4.93 -4.48
N ILE A 162 -39.17 5.85 -3.72
CA ILE A 162 -37.73 6.12 -3.70
C ILE A 162 -37.16 6.01 -2.29
N ASP A 163 -35.82 6.08 -2.17
CA ASP A 163 -35.16 6.21 -0.88
C ASP A 163 -35.80 7.28 0.01
N ARG A 164 -35.95 6.97 1.30
CA ARG A 164 -36.63 7.87 2.22
C ARG A 164 -35.78 9.09 2.52
N HIS A 165 -36.30 10.28 2.21
CA HIS A 165 -35.70 11.57 2.58
C HIS A 165 -36.51 12.27 3.66
N SER A 166 -35.87 12.64 4.78
CA SER A 166 -36.53 13.32 5.90
C SER A 166 -36.47 14.84 5.84
N ASP A 167 -35.63 15.42 4.99
CA ASP A 167 -35.47 16.87 4.83
C ASP A 167 -36.60 17.45 3.95
N ALA A 168 -37.45 18.28 4.53
CA ALA A 168 -38.56 18.93 3.84
C ALA A 168 -38.10 19.85 2.69
N ALA A 169 -36.94 20.50 2.80
CA ALA A 169 -36.42 21.35 1.74
C ALA A 169 -36.01 20.52 0.50
N GLN A 170 -35.43 19.34 0.71
CA GLN A 170 -35.08 18.41 -0.37
C GLN A 170 -36.31 17.82 -1.06
N LEU A 171 -37.35 17.47 -0.30
CA LEU A 171 -38.61 16.97 -0.86
C LEU A 171 -39.31 18.04 -1.71
N GLU A 172 -39.31 19.30 -1.24
CA GLU A 172 -39.91 20.42 -1.97
C GLU A 172 -39.10 20.77 -3.23
N ASP A 173 -37.76 20.75 -3.16
CA ASP A 173 -36.88 20.92 -4.32
C ASP A 173 -37.09 19.81 -5.37
N LEU A 174 -37.21 18.55 -4.93
CA LEU A 174 -37.54 17.43 -5.82
C LEU A 174 -38.90 17.64 -6.47
N ARG A 175 -39.93 18.00 -5.70
CA ARG A 175 -41.28 18.28 -6.22
C ARG A 175 -41.27 19.41 -7.25
N ALA A 176 -40.57 20.51 -6.97
CA ALA A 176 -40.43 21.63 -7.87
C ALA A 176 -39.73 21.23 -9.17
N THR A 177 -38.59 20.53 -9.07
CA THR A 177 -37.82 20.06 -10.23
C THR A 177 -38.61 19.11 -11.11
N LEU A 178 -39.33 18.14 -10.54
CA LEU A 178 -40.17 17.22 -11.31
C LEU A 178 -41.32 17.98 -12.00
N THR A 179 -41.91 18.97 -11.34
CA THR A 179 -42.95 19.83 -11.92
C THR A 179 -42.42 20.63 -13.12
N GLU A 180 -41.21 21.17 -13.03
CA GLU A 180 -40.54 21.86 -14.13
C GLU A 180 -40.30 20.94 -15.33
N ILE A 181 -39.70 19.76 -15.09
CA ILE A 181 -39.41 18.78 -16.16
C ILE A 181 -40.70 18.35 -16.87
N LEU A 182 -41.78 18.08 -16.12
CA LEU A 182 -43.07 17.74 -16.72
C LEU A 182 -43.66 18.90 -17.53
N THR A 183 -43.46 20.15 -17.09
CA THR A 183 -43.88 21.34 -17.84
C THR A 183 -43.10 21.48 -19.15
N GLU A 184 -41.80 21.18 -19.14
CA GLU A 184 -40.96 21.13 -20.34
C GLU A 184 -41.43 20.04 -21.32
N VAL A 185 -41.74 18.82 -20.83
CA VAL A 185 -42.31 17.75 -21.65
C VAL A 185 -43.62 18.21 -22.32
N ILE A 186 -44.50 18.89 -21.58
CA ILE A 186 -45.76 19.42 -22.13
C ILE A 186 -45.49 20.44 -23.24
N SER A 187 -44.56 21.37 -23.02
CA SER A 187 -44.20 22.39 -24.00
C SER A 187 -43.70 21.75 -25.30
N VAL A 188 -42.76 20.80 -25.19
CA VAL A 188 -42.20 20.06 -26.32
C VAL A 188 -43.27 19.28 -27.08
N VAL A 189 -44.07 18.49 -26.39
CA VAL A 189 -45.08 17.63 -27.03
C VAL A 189 -46.18 18.46 -27.70
N ASN A 190 -46.59 19.57 -27.10
CA ASN A 190 -47.62 20.44 -27.68
C ASN A 190 -47.11 21.16 -28.94
N ASP A 191 -45.84 21.58 -28.96
CA ASP A 191 -45.25 22.26 -30.12
C ASP A 191 -44.66 21.31 -31.17
N PHE A 192 -44.56 20.01 -30.88
CA PHE A 192 -43.97 19.02 -31.78
C PHE A 192 -44.56 19.07 -33.20
N PRO A 193 -45.90 19.15 -33.40
CA PRO A 193 -46.46 19.30 -34.74
C PRO A 193 -45.99 20.56 -35.47
N ALA A 194 -45.84 21.69 -34.77
CA ALA A 194 -45.35 22.93 -35.35
C ALA A 194 -43.86 22.84 -35.71
N MET A 195 -43.04 22.19 -34.88
CA MET A 195 -41.62 21.92 -35.19
C MET A 195 -41.48 21.04 -36.43
N VAL A 196 -42.30 19.99 -36.56
CA VAL A 196 -42.35 19.16 -37.78
C VAL A 196 -42.79 19.99 -39.00
N GLN A 197 -43.77 20.87 -38.86
CA GLN A 197 -44.22 21.76 -39.94
C GLN A 197 -43.10 22.70 -40.40
N HIS A 198 -42.29 23.25 -39.49
CA HIS A 198 -41.12 24.06 -39.85
C HIS A 198 -40.05 23.26 -40.60
N CYS A 199 -39.87 21.98 -40.26
CA CYS A 199 -39.00 21.08 -41.03
C CYS A 199 -39.55 20.85 -42.44
N GLU A 200 -40.87 20.69 -42.60
CA GLU A 200 -41.52 20.62 -43.92
C GLU A 200 -41.33 21.90 -44.73
N THR A 201 -41.50 23.07 -44.12
CA THR A 201 -41.23 24.35 -44.79
C THR A 201 -39.76 24.49 -45.18
N ALA A 202 -38.83 23.97 -44.37
CA ALA A 202 -37.41 23.91 -44.73
C ALA A 202 -37.19 23.03 -45.97
N ILE A 203 -37.81 21.85 -46.04
CA ILE A 203 -37.78 20.96 -47.23
C ILE A 203 -38.29 21.71 -48.47
N GLU A 204 -39.39 22.45 -48.34
CA GLU A 204 -39.98 23.21 -49.45
C GLU A 204 -39.06 24.33 -49.95
N SER A 205 -38.26 24.94 -49.07
CA SER A 205 -37.31 26.00 -49.47
C SER A 205 -36.21 25.54 -50.42
N PHE A 206 -35.97 24.23 -50.51
CA PHE A 206 -35.04 23.59 -51.44
C PHE A 206 -35.73 23.01 -52.69
N ASN A 207 -37.01 23.31 -52.94
CA ASN A 207 -37.70 22.96 -54.19
C ASN A 207 -37.31 23.93 -55.32
N GLY A 208 -36.15 23.70 -55.96
CA GLY A 208 -35.70 24.47 -57.13
C GLY A 208 -34.18 24.63 -57.18
N SER A 209 -33.68 25.48 -58.08
CA SER A 209 -32.27 25.88 -58.10
C SER A 209 -32.06 27.12 -57.24
N ILE A 210 -31.03 27.08 -56.39
CA ILE A 210 -30.52 28.24 -55.66
C ILE A 210 -29.23 28.66 -56.35
N ALA A 211 -29.11 29.94 -56.71
CA ALA A 211 -27.91 30.43 -57.37
C ALA A 211 -26.67 30.19 -56.49
N LYS A 212 -25.54 29.81 -57.10
CA LYS A 212 -24.24 29.52 -56.44
C LYS A 212 -24.18 28.24 -55.57
N ILE A 213 -25.26 27.50 -55.40
CA ILE A 213 -25.27 26.21 -54.70
C ILE A 213 -25.44 25.08 -55.74
N SER A 214 -24.68 23.99 -55.61
CA SER A 214 -24.77 22.87 -56.55
C SER A 214 -26.11 22.13 -56.41
N SER A 215 -26.62 21.57 -57.51
CA SER A 215 -27.85 20.77 -57.48
C SER A 215 -27.71 19.51 -56.62
N GLU A 216 -26.50 18.95 -56.51
CA GLU A 216 -26.23 17.79 -55.66
C GLU A 216 -26.37 18.16 -54.17
N ASP A 217 -25.84 19.30 -53.74
CA ASP A 217 -25.92 19.72 -52.33
C ASP A 217 -27.35 20.11 -51.92
N ILE A 218 -28.12 20.71 -52.83
CA ILE A 218 -29.55 20.97 -52.64
C ILE A 218 -30.31 19.66 -52.46
N ASN A 219 -30.10 18.68 -53.34
CA ASN A 219 -30.77 17.38 -53.26
C ASN A 219 -30.37 16.61 -51.99
N GLU A 220 -29.09 16.60 -51.63
CA GLU A 220 -28.61 15.92 -50.42
C GLU A 220 -29.18 16.54 -49.15
N THR A 221 -29.23 17.88 -49.08
CA THR A 221 -29.84 18.61 -47.96
C THR A 221 -31.32 18.29 -47.84
N LYS A 222 -32.02 18.23 -48.98
CA LYS A 222 -33.44 17.86 -49.01
C LYS A 222 -33.67 16.43 -48.53
N ASP A 223 -32.88 15.47 -49.03
CA ASP A 223 -32.93 14.07 -48.59
C ASP A 223 -32.68 13.96 -47.08
N PHE A 224 -31.72 14.73 -46.55
CA PHE A 224 -31.45 14.79 -45.12
C PHE A 224 -32.65 15.28 -44.32
N LEU A 225 -33.30 16.37 -44.74
CA LEU A 225 -34.45 16.91 -44.01
C LEU A 225 -35.67 15.98 -44.05
N ILE A 226 -35.92 15.33 -45.19
CA ILE A 226 -36.95 14.29 -45.31
C ILE A 226 -36.65 13.14 -44.35
N TRP A 227 -35.40 12.67 -44.32
CA TRP A 227 -34.94 11.62 -43.41
C TRP A 227 -35.04 12.05 -41.94
N LEU A 228 -34.70 13.30 -41.63
CA LEU A 228 -34.64 13.83 -40.26
C LEU A 228 -35.99 13.73 -39.54
N LYS A 229 -37.10 13.96 -40.25
CA LYS A 229 -38.46 13.90 -39.68
C LYS A 229 -38.77 12.60 -38.95
N ASP A 230 -38.30 11.48 -39.48
CA ASP A 230 -38.56 10.13 -38.94
C ASP A 230 -37.44 9.65 -37.99
N HIS A 231 -36.31 10.35 -37.95
CA HIS A 231 -35.10 9.93 -37.24
C HIS A 231 -34.64 10.91 -36.16
N PHE A 232 -35.44 11.93 -35.87
CA PHE A 232 -35.13 12.97 -34.90
C PHE A 232 -36.32 13.30 -34.00
N THR A 233 -36.12 13.28 -32.70
CA THR A 233 -37.09 13.77 -31.73
C THR A 233 -36.84 15.26 -31.52
N PHE A 234 -37.68 16.10 -32.13
CA PHE A 234 -37.64 17.55 -31.98
C PHE A 234 -37.99 17.97 -30.55
N LEU A 235 -37.08 18.72 -29.92
CA LEU A 235 -37.22 19.28 -28.57
C LEU A 235 -37.35 20.81 -28.60
N GLY A 236 -36.86 21.48 -29.65
CA GLY A 236 -37.00 22.93 -29.79
C GLY A 236 -36.75 23.40 -31.22
N TYR A 237 -37.21 24.60 -31.52
CA TYR A 237 -37.00 25.28 -32.79
C TYR A 237 -36.89 26.79 -32.56
N ASP A 238 -36.01 27.45 -33.30
CA ASP A 238 -35.98 28.91 -33.44
C ASP A 238 -35.46 29.32 -34.83
N GLN A 239 -35.67 30.60 -35.17
CA GLN A 239 -35.25 31.17 -36.43
C GLN A 239 -34.40 32.42 -36.20
N TYR A 240 -33.35 32.59 -37.01
CA TYR A 240 -32.50 33.77 -37.02
C TYR A 240 -32.50 34.44 -38.39
N LYS A 241 -32.30 35.76 -38.39
CA LYS A 241 -32.06 36.58 -39.57
C LYS A 241 -30.64 37.10 -39.55
N VAL A 242 -30.03 37.13 -40.74
CA VAL A 242 -28.70 37.71 -40.91
C VAL A 242 -28.83 39.22 -41.00
N VAL A 243 -28.21 39.95 -40.06
CA VAL A 243 -28.17 41.42 -40.01
C VAL A 243 -26.73 41.88 -40.07
N LYS A 244 -26.44 42.91 -40.88
CA LYS A 244 -25.13 43.56 -40.88
C LYS A 244 -25.13 44.76 -39.94
N LYS A 245 -24.32 44.73 -38.89
CA LYS A 245 -24.18 45.80 -37.90
C LYS A 245 -22.71 46.14 -37.75
N ALA A 246 -22.36 47.43 -37.87
CA ALA A 246 -20.98 47.93 -37.75
C ALA A 246 -19.92 47.20 -38.60
N GLY A 247 -20.29 46.66 -39.77
CA GLY A 247 -19.39 45.91 -40.66
C GLY A 247 -19.25 44.41 -40.34
N LYS A 248 -19.83 43.95 -39.23
CA LYS A 248 -19.91 42.54 -38.85
C LYS A 248 -21.25 41.92 -39.25
N THR A 249 -21.25 40.62 -39.46
CA THR A 249 -22.46 39.84 -39.77
C THR A 249 -22.94 39.18 -38.49
N GLU A 250 -24.11 39.59 -38.01
CA GLU A 250 -24.72 39.10 -36.77
C GLU A 250 -25.99 38.29 -37.09
N LEU A 251 -26.27 37.26 -36.29
CA LEU A 251 -27.52 36.52 -36.34
C LEU A 251 -28.45 37.04 -35.25
N VAL A 252 -29.61 37.56 -35.65
CA VAL A 252 -30.62 38.11 -34.74
C VAL A 252 -31.84 37.19 -34.72
N ALA A 253 -32.24 36.74 -33.53
CA ALA A 253 -33.40 35.87 -33.37
C ALA A 253 -34.68 36.56 -33.86
N VAL A 254 -35.53 35.80 -34.56
CA VAL A 254 -36.86 36.25 -34.98
C VAL A 254 -37.80 36.12 -33.78
N GLU A 255 -38.33 37.24 -33.32
CA GLU A 255 -39.25 37.28 -32.18
C GLU A 255 -40.49 36.41 -32.43
N GLY A 256 -40.84 35.58 -31.44
CA GLY A 256 -41.98 34.66 -31.52
C GLY A 256 -41.75 33.37 -32.31
N SER A 257 -40.53 33.14 -32.84
CA SER A 257 -40.20 31.90 -33.56
C SER A 257 -39.88 30.73 -32.64
N GLN A 258 -39.64 30.98 -31.36
CA GLN A 258 -39.17 29.96 -30.42
C GLN A 258 -40.26 28.96 -30.04
N LEU A 259 -39.96 27.67 -30.16
CA LEU A 259 -40.85 26.55 -29.82
C LEU A 259 -40.18 25.54 -28.86
N GLY A 260 -41.00 24.77 -28.15
CA GLY A 260 -40.57 23.69 -27.27
C GLY A 260 -39.72 24.20 -26.10
N LEU A 261 -38.51 23.65 -25.97
CA LEU A 261 -37.53 24.06 -24.94
C LEU A 261 -36.97 25.48 -25.14
N LEU A 262 -37.06 26.04 -26.34
CA LEU A 262 -36.47 27.36 -26.66
C LEU A 262 -37.40 28.54 -26.37
N LYS A 263 -38.67 28.32 -25.99
CA LYS A 263 -39.66 29.38 -25.72
C LYS A 263 -39.20 30.36 -24.63
N GLN A 264 -39.42 31.66 -24.87
CA GLN A 264 -39.22 32.71 -23.86
C GLN A 264 -40.15 32.48 -22.66
N GLY A 265 -39.59 32.40 -21.46
CA GLY A 265 -40.33 32.07 -20.23
C GLY A 265 -40.14 30.64 -19.71
N ASN A 266 -39.45 29.76 -20.45
CA ASN A 266 -38.88 28.53 -19.86
C ASN A 266 -37.78 28.88 -18.83
N ASN A 267 -37.51 27.99 -17.88
CA ASN A 267 -36.68 28.27 -16.70
C ASN A 267 -35.23 28.71 -17.03
N GLU A 268 -34.48 29.11 -16.01
CA GLU A 268 -33.08 29.56 -16.10
C GLU A 268 -32.15 28.52 -16.75
N TYR A 269 -32.43 27.22 -16.58
CA TYR A 269 -31.66 26.13 -17.19
C TYR A 269 -31.73 26.13 -18.72
N CYS A 270 -32.92 26.31 -19.30
CA CYS A 270 -33.09 26.37 -20.75
C CYS A 270 -32.44 27.62 -21.36
N GLN A 271 -32.47 28.76 -20.64
CA GLN A 271 -31.97 30.04 -21.14
C GLN A 271 -30.45 30.20 -21.02
N SER A 272 -29.80 29.56 -20.04
CA SER A 272 -28.36 29.71 -19.78
C SER A 272 -27.49 28.54 -20.26
N GLN A 273 -28.03 27.32 -20.36
CA GLN A 273 -27.23 26.11 -20.64
C GLN A 273 -27.58 25.36 -21.92
N LEU A 274 -28.80 25.55 -22.45
CA LEU A 274 -29.16 25.03 -23.77
C LEU A 274 -28.91 26.05 -24.88
N PHE A 275 -29.00 27.35 -24.57
CA PHE A 275 -28.74 28.42 -25.53
C PHE A 275 -27.26 28.49 -25.90
N HIS A 276 -26.97 28.44 -27.20
CA HIS A 276 -25.66 28.70 -27.74
C HIS A 276 -25.50 30.21 -27.90
N GLU A 277 -24.59 30.85 -27.16
CA GLU A 277 -24.16 32.21 -27.50
C GLU A 277 -23.54 32.15 -28.89
N ILE A 278 -24.18 32.79 -29.87
CA ILE A 278 -23.63 32.93 -31.21
C ILE A 278 -22.55 34.01 -31.14
N SER A 279 -21.33 33.70 -31.58
CA SER A 279 -20.24 34.68 -31.59
C SER A 279 -20.62 35.94 -32.39
N GLU A 280 -20.14 37.11 -31.95
CA GLU A 280 -20.39 38.41 -32.61
C GLU A 280 -19.72 38.56 -34.00
N ASP A 281 -19.21 37.48 -34.60
CA ASP A 281 -18.62 37.50 -35.95
C ASP A 281 -18.62 36.08 -36.54
N VAL A 282 -19.75 35.67 -37.11
CA VAL A 282 -19.87 34.34 -37.76
C VAL A 282 -19.03 34.37 -39.04
N ALA A 283 -17.89 33.68 -39.02
CA ALA A 283 -17.01 33.56 -40.17
C ALA A 283 -17.79 33.01 -41.40
N LEU A 284 -17.67 33.72 -42.52
CA LEU A 284 -18.29 33.44 -43.80
C LEU A 284 -17.69 32.20 -44.45
N ASP A 285 -18.05 31.00 -43.97
CA ASP A 285 -17.97 29.82 -44.83
C ASP A 285 -19.37 29.56 -45.41
N GLU A 286 -19.61 30.13 -46.60
CA GLU A 286 -20.88 29.99 -47.34
C GLU A 286 -21.08 28.55 -47.87
N ALA A 287 -20.09 27.67 -47.73
CA ALA A 287 -20.08 26.33 -48.33
C ALA A 287 -21.05 25.32 -47.67
N ASP A 288 -21.12 25.27 -46.33
CA ASP A 288 -21.95 24.27 -45.64
C ASP A 288 -23.38 24.77 -45.42
N ILE A 289 -24.34 24.11 -46.07
CA ILE A 289 -25.79 24.42 -45.98
C ILE A 289 -26.36 23.99 -44.62
N VAL A 290 -25.91 22.83 -44.12
CA VAL A 290 -26.33 22.23 -42.84
C VAL A 290 -25.13 22.15 -41.92
N THR A 291 -25.29 22.60 -40.68
CA THR A 291 -24.25 22.49 -39.65
C THR A 291 -24.79 21.75 -38.43
N PHE A 292 -23.90 21.02 -37.77
CA PHE A 292 -24.20 20.15 -36.64
C PHE A 292 -23.39 20.60 -35.43
N SER A 293 -24.03 20.72 -34.28
CA SER A 293 -23.37 20.96 -32.99
C SER A 293 -24.12 20.27 -31.86
N LYS A 294 -23.57 20.27 -30.65
CA LYS A 294 -24.20 19.70 -29.45
C LYS A 294 -24.49 20.81 -28.45
N ALA A 295 -25.64 20.73 -27.76
CA ALA A 295 -25.94 21.62 -26.66
C ALA A 295 -24.97 21.41 -25.45
N MET A 296 -24.78 22.46 -24.66
CA MET A 296 -23.89 22.42 -23.49
C MET A 296 -24.47 21.59 -22.34
N ALA A 297 -25.77 21.71 -22.07
CA ALA A 297 -26.49 20.88 -21.11
C ALA A 297 -27.02 19.57 -21.71
N ARG A 298 -27.25 18.58 -20.84
CA ARG A 298 -27.96 17.33 -21.19
C ARG A 298 -29.46 17.58 -21.27
N SER A 299 -30.17 16.80 -22.07
CA SER A 299 -31.63 16.85 -22.05
C SER A 299 -32.17 16.29 -20.73
N ARG A 300 -33.18 16.96 -20.18
CA ARG A 300 -34.03 16.41 -19.11
C ARG A 300 -35.23 15.62 -19.65
N ILE A 301 -35.43 15.63 -20.97
CA ILE A 301 -36.53 14.94 -21.66
C ILE A 301 -36.01 13.72 -22.41
N HIS A 302 -36.74 12.60 -22.28
CA HIS A 302 -36.58 11.33 -23.02
C HIS A 302 -35.28 10.56 -22.76
N ARG A 303 -34.10 11.16 -22.97
CA ARG A 303 -32.78 10.56 -22.69
C ARG A 303 -31.78 11.58 -22.15
N PRO A 304 -30.90 11.22 -21.20
CA PRO A 304 -29.92 12.13 -20.60
C PRO A 304 -28.69 12.33 -21.51
N SER A 305 -28.89 12.58 -22.79
CA SER A 305 -27.83 12.91 -23.75
C SER A 305 -27.83 14.41 -24.04
N HIS A 306 -26.68 14.93 -24.48
CA HIS A 306 -26.62 16.29 -25.04
C HIS A 306 -27.41 16.35 -26.35
N PRO A 307 -28.47 17.18 -26.42
CA PRO A 307 -29.20 17.40 -27.66
C PRO A 307 -28.30 17.86 -28.80
N ASP A 308 -28.69 17.49 -30.01
CA ASP A 308 -28.10 17.96 -31.25
C ASP A 308 -28.78 19.25 -31.69
N TYR A 309 -27.97 20.22 -32.09
CA TYR A 309 -28.36 21.41 -32.83
C TYR A 309 -28.10 21.16 -34.31
N ILE A 310 -29.16 21.24 -35.11
CA ILE A 310 -29.11 21.13 -36.55
C ILE A 310 -29.54 22.47 -37.11
N SER A 311 -28.58 23.17 -37.70
CA SER A 311 -28.81 24.48 -38.29
C SER A 311 -28.81 24.41 -39.81
N ILE A 312 -29.81 25.04 -40.41
CA ILE A 312 -30.02 25.07 -41.86
C ILE A 312 -29.97 26.51 -42.32
N LYS A 313 -29.01 26.84 -43.19
CA LYS A 313 -28.90 28.17 -43.79
C LYS A 313 -30.04 28.40 -44.79
N GLN A 314 -30.65 29.57 -44.71
CA GLN A 314 -31.65 30.04 -45.67
C GLN A 314 -31.00 31.02 -46.65
N PHE A 315 -31.33 30.85 -47.94
CA PHE A 315 -30.78 31.65 -49.02
C PHE A 315 -31.88 32.41 -49.76
N ASP A 316 -31.56 33.60 -50.26
CA ASP A 316 -32.43 34.29 -51.21
C ASP A 316 -32.27 33.74 -52.64
N LYS A 317 -33.07 34.27 -53.59
CA LYS A 317 -33.02 33.87 -55.00
C LYS A 317 -31.67 34.14 -55.67
N ALA A 318 -30.85 35.05 -55.12
CA ALA A 318 -29.51 35.36 -55.63
C ALA A 318 -28.43 34.47 -55.00
N GLY A 319 -28.80 33.53 -54.12
CA GLY A 319 -27.88 32.64 -53.43
C GLY A 319 -27.19 33.27 -52.23
N LYS A 320 -27.69 34.41 -51.74
CA LYS A 320 -27.12 35.08 -50.57
C LYS A 320 -27.74 34.52 -49.29
N TRP A 321 -26.92 34.25 -48.29
CA TRP A 321 -27.38 33.83 -46.96
C TRP A 321 -28.18 34.95 -46.28
N VAL A 322 -29.42 34.64 -45.88
CA VAL A 322 -30.38 35.62 -45.30
C VAL A 322 -30.90 35.23 -43.92
N GLY A 323 -30.72 33.98 -43.49
CA GLY A 323 -31.21 33.52 -42.21
C GLY A 323 -30.80 32.08 -41.90
N GLU A 324 -31.23 31.59 -40.75
CA GLU A 324 -30.92 30.25 -40.26
C GLU A 324 -32.14 29.68 -39.53
N LEU A 325 -32.48 28.43 -39.83
CA LEU A 325 -33.45 27.64 -39.08
C LEU A 325 -32.68 26.69 -38.18
N ARG A 326 -32.98 26.65 -36.88
CA ARG A 326 -32.32 25.70 -35.98
C ARG A 326 -33.32 24.77 -35.36
N PHE A 327 -32.98 23.49 -35.38
CA PHE A 327 -33.71 22.44 -34.68
C PHE A 327 -32.84 21.92 -33.55
N LEU A 328 -33.42 21.90 -32.34
CA LEU A 328 -32.85 21.26 -31.17
C LEU A 328 -33.54 19.91 -30.96
N GLY A 329 -32.80 18.84 -30.77
CA GLY A 329 -33.42 17.55 -30.49
C GLY A 329 -32.44 16.40 -30.28
N GLN A 330 -32.92 15.17 -30.46
CA GLN A 330 -32.11 13.97 -30.30
C GLN A 330 -32.37 12.97 -31.42
N TYR A 331 -31.32 12.38 -31.98
CA TYR A 331 -31.45 11.28 -32.96
C TYR A 331 -32.10 10.04 -32.34
N THR A 332 -33.07 9.44 -33.02
CA THR A 332 -33.76 8.22 -32.53
C THR A 332 -32.82 7.02 -32.51
N SER A 333 -33.19 5.96 -31.77
CA SER A 333 -32.39 4.72 -31.70
C SER A 333 -32.12 4.08 -33.06
N ALA A 334 -32.97 4.32 -34.06
CA ALA A 334 -32.79 3.83 -35.42
C ALA A 334 -31.51 4.36 -36.11
N VAL A 335 -31.05 5.56 -35.75
CA VAL A 335 -29.84 6.17 -36.33
C VAL A 335 -28.58 5.39 -35.96
N TYR A 336 -28.53 4.87 -34.72
CA TYR A 336 -27.38 4.14 -34.20
C TYR A 336 -27.30 2.69 -34.71
N ASN A 337 -28.41 2.15 -35.23
CA ASN A 337 -28.53 0.76 -35.67
C ASN A 337 -28.62 0.59 -37.20
N LYS A 338 -28.69 1.69 -37.96
CA LYS A 338 -28.70 1.68 -39.44
C LYS A 338 -27.28 1.88 -39.99
N SER A 339 -27.10 1.44 -41.24
CA SER A 339 -25.82 1.65 -41.91
C SER A 339 -25.54 3.14 -42.14
N SER A 340 -24.29 3.52 -41.89
CA SER A 340 -23.76 4.86 -42.15
C SER A 340 -23.96 5.31 -43.61
N SER A 341 -23.91 4.37 -44.55
CA SER A 341 -24.14 4.58 -45.98
C SER A 341 -25.57 4.99 -46.37
N LEU A 342 -26.55 4.79 -45.48
CA LEU A 342 -27.96 5.13 -45.74
C LEU A 342 -28.38 6.46 -45.13
N ILE A 343 -27.49 7.11 -44.38
CA ILE A 343 -27.78 8.37 -43.69
C ILE A 343 -27.35 9.52 -44.61
N PRO A 344 -28.26 10.38 -45.10
CA PRO A 344 -27.89 11.53 -45.92
C PRO A 344 -26.87 12.43 -45.22
N ILE A 345 -26.05 13.13 -45.99
CA ILE A 345 -24.86 13.88 -45.56
C ILE A 345 -23.72 12.96 -45.10
N VAL A 346 -23.99 12.03 -44.18
CA VAL A 346 -23.00 11.06 -43.68
C VAL A 346 -22.54 10.11 -44.79
N ARG A 347 -23.46 9.63 -45.64
CA ARG A 347 -23.14 8.75 -46.78
C ARG A 347 -22.11 9.35 -47.71
N ARG A 348 -22.23 10.65 -48.03
CA ARG A 348 -21.27 11.38 -48.88
C ARG A 348 -19.93 11.56 -48.17
N LYS A 349 -19.91 11.81 -46.85
CA LYS A 349 -18.66 11.84 -46.07
C LYS A 349 -17.94 10.48 -46.12
N VAL A 350 -18.67 9.40 -45.89
CA VAL A 350 -18.14 8.03 -45.95
C VAL A 350 -17.59 7.72 -47.35
N GLU A 351 -18.37 7.99 -48.40
CA GLU A 351 -17.94 7.82 -49.80
C GLU A 351 -16.68 8.64 -50.13
N SER A 352 -16.61 9.89 -49.66
CA SER A 352 -15.46 10.76 -49.84
C SER A 352 -14.21 10.24 -49.14
N VAL A 353 -14.33 9.74 -47.90
CA VAL A 353 -13.22 9.13 -47.15
C VAL A 353 -12.73 7.87 -47.87
N MET A 354 -13.66 7.02 -48.32
CA MET A 354 -13.33 5.80 -49.07
C MET A 354 -12.64 6.12 -50.40
N ALA A 355 -13.14 7.10 -51.16
CA ALA A 355 -12.53 7.51 -52.42
C ALA A 355 -11.12 8.10 -52.23
N ARG A 356 -10.93 8.94 -51.21
CA ARG A 356 -9.64 9.57 -50.89
C ARG A 356 -8.60 8.58 -50.36
N SER A 357 -9.02 7.42 -49.83
CA SER A 357 -8.10 6.40 -49.33
C SER A 357 -7.24 5.77 -50.42
N GLU A 358 -7.66 5.86 -51.69
CA GLU A 358 -7.04 5.20 -52.85
C GLU A 358 -6.84 3.67 -52.67
N LEU A 359 -7.53 3.06 -51.70
CA LEU A 359 -7.44 1.63 -51.44
C LEU A 359 -8.17 0.85 -52.53
N PRO A 360 -7.60 -0.25 -53.05
CA PRO A 360 -8.25 -1.07 -54.07
C PRO A 360 -9.61 -1.58 -53.61
N HIS A 361 -10.65 -1.26 -54.38
CA HIS A 361 -12.03 -1.63 -54.07
C HIS A 361 -12.17 -3.15 -53.84
N GLY A 362 -12.76 -3.54 -52.71
CA GLY A 362 -12.93 -4.94 -52.32
C GLY A 362 -11.70 -5.63 -51.72
N GLY A 363 -10.55 -4.96 -51.66
CA GLY A 363 -9.36 -5.44 -50.96
C GLY A 363 -9.54 -5.50 -49.44
N HIS A 364 -8.60 -6.13 -48.74
CA HIS A 364 -8.66 -6.31 -47.27
C HIS A 364 -8.76 -4.97 -46.52
N ASN A 365 -7.80 -4.07 -46.70
CA ASN A 365 -7.80 -2.75 -46.04
C ASN A 365 -9.00 -1.88 -46.45
N TRP A 366 -9.53 -2.06 -47.67
CA TRP A 366 -10.73 -1.34 -48.12
C TRP A 366 -11.96 -1.79 -47.34
N LYS A 367 -12.13 -3.11 -47.15
CA LYS A 367 -13.21 -3.66 -46.31
C LYS A 367 -13.06 -3.26 -44.86
N GLU A 368 -11.83 -3.24 -44.35
CA GLU A 368 -11.56 -2.83 -42.97
C GLU A 368 -11.85 -1.35 -42.74
N LEU A 369 -11.45 -0.46 -43.66
CA LEU A 369 -11.81 0.95 -43.59
C LEU A 369 -13.33 1.16 -43.63
N GLN A 370 -14.03 0.42 -44.50
CA GLN A 370 -15.48 0.44 -44.56
C GLN A 370 -16.10 0.02 -43.22
N GLN A 371 -15.59 -1.05 -42.61
CA GLN A 371 -16.03 -1.51 -41.30
C GLN A 371 -15.75 -0.47 -40.19
N ILE A 372 -14.56 0.15 -40.19
CA ILE A 372 -14.18 1.21 -39.24
C ILE A 372 -15.18 2.38 -39.30
N LEU A 373 -15.53 2.85 -40.50
CA LEU A 373 -16.53 3.90 -40.70
C LEU A 373 -17.93 3.44 -40.29
N GLU A 374 -18.26 2.18 -40.57
CA GLU A 374 -19.55 1.57 -40.22
C GLU A 374 -19.72 1.33 -38.72
N ILE A 375 -18.67 1.23 -37.91
CA ILE A 375 -18.76 1.15 -36.43
C ILE A 375 -18.35 2.45 -35.72
N HIS A 376 -18.02 3.50 -36.49
CA HIS A 376 -17.65 4.80 -35.95
C HIS A 376 -18.86 5.42 -35.20
N PRO A 377 -18.65 6.13 -34.07
CA PRO A 377 -19.77 6.75 -33.35
C PRO A 377 -20.55 7.67 -34.29
N ARG A 378 -21.90 7.55 -34.31
CA ARG A 378 -22.72 8.26 -35.30
C ARG A 378 -22.63 9.77 -35.14
N ASP A 379 -22.61 10.23 -33.90
CA ASP A 379 -22.44 11.65 -33.58
C ASP A 379 -21.13 12.18 -34.14
N GLU A 380 -20.04 11.41 -34.08
CA GLU A 380 -18.76 11.83 -34.66
C GLU A 380 -18.81 11.91 -36.20
N LEU A 381 -19.57 11.06 -36.88
CA LEU A 381 -19.75 11.18 -38.34
C LEU A 381 -20.49 12.46 -38.74
N PHE A 382 -21.45 12.92 -37.92
CA PHE A 382 -22.12 14.20 -38.14
C PHE A 382 -21.21 15.39 -37.82
N LEU A 383 -20.54 15.36 -36.66
CA LEU A 383 -19.79 16.50 -36.11
C LEU A 383 -18.40 16.68 -36.73
N THR A 384 -17.75 15.61 -37.18
CA THR A 384 -16.38 15.67 -37.73
C THR A 384 -16.40 16.10 -39.19
N GLY A 385 -15.53 17.04 -39.56
CA GLY A 385 -15.32 17.42 -40.96
C GLY A 385 -14.71 16.27 -41.77
N THR A 386 -14.92 16.25 -43.08
CA THR A 386 -14.47 15.14 -43.95
C THR A 386 -12.96 14.92 -43.90
N ASP A 387 -12.16 16.00 -43.82
CA ASP A 387 -10.70 15.92 -43.75
C ASP A 387 -10.19 15.28 -42.44
N GLU A 388 -10.73 15.72 -41.31
CA GLU A 388 -10.38 15.20 -40.00
C GLU A 388 -10.86 13.75 -39.84
N LEU A 389 -12.06 13.42 -40.34
CA LEU A 389 -12.58 12.07 -40.36
C LEU A 389 -11.69 11.13 -41.18
N PHE A 390 -11.16 11.59 -42.32
CA PHE A 390 -10.21 10.83 -43.13
C PHE A 390 -8.93 10.52 -42.35
N GLN A 391 -8.31 11.52 -41.71
CA GLN A 391 -7.09 11.33 -40.92
C GLN A 391 -7.32 10.36 -39.76
N MET A 392 -8.43 10.52 -39.03
CA MET A 392 -8.79 9.65 -37.92
C MET A 392 -9.06 8.22 -38.37
N ALA A 393 -9.87 8.02 -39.42
CA ALA A 393 -10.20 6.68 -39.94
C ALA A 393 -8.95 5.95 -40.46
N MET A 394 -8.05 6.65 -41.18
CA MET A 394 -6.79 6.07 -41.62
C MET A 394 -5.84 5.75 -40.47
N GLY A 395 -5.80 6.59 -39.43
CA GLY A 395 -5.03 6.32 -38.21
C GLY A 395 -5.55 5.09 -37.47
N ILE A 396 -6.87 4.92 -37.36
CA ILE A 396 -7.51 3.73 -36.78
C ILE A 396 -7.16 2.47 -37.62
N LEU A 397 -7.16 2.58 -38.94
CA LEU A 397 -6.77 1.48 -39.83
C LEU A 397 -5.31 1.04 -39.61
N GLN A 398 -4.39 1.98 -39.35
CA GLN A 398 -2.96 1.67 -39.13
C GLN A 398 -2.68 0.89 -37.84
N ILE A 399 -3.56 0.98 -36.84
CA ILE A 399 -3.46 0.25 -35.59
C ILE A 399 -4.31 -1.01 -35.53
N HIS A 400 -5.08 -1.28 -36.59
CA HIS A 400 -5.87 -2.49 -36.69
C HIS A 400 -4.97 -3.73 -36.49
N GLU A 401 -5.41 -4.65 -35.61
CA GLU A 401 -4.65 -5.83 -35.17
C GLU A 401 -3.28 -5.59 -34.51
N ARG A 402 -2.95 -4.35 -34.13
CA ARG A 402 -1.73 -4.04 -33.36
C ARG A 402 -2.07 -3.76 -31.90
N ARG A 403 -1.32 -4.39 -30.98
CA ARG A 403 -1.44 -4.13 -29.53
C ARG A 403 -0.78 -2.80 -29.15
N GLN A 404 -1.37 -1.69 -29.58
CA GLN A 404 -0.87 -0.35 -29.32
C GLN A 404 -1.98 0.53 -28.80
N ILE A 405 -1.63 1.41 -27.87
CA ILE A 405 -2.51 2.46 -27.40
C ILE A 405 -2.44 3.62 -28.40
N ARG A 406 -3.60 4.16 -28.79
CA ARG A 406 -3.70 5.38 -29.60
C ARG A 406 -4.84 6.25 -29.16
N ILE A 407 -4.67 7.55 -29.37
CA ILE A 407 -5.64 8.55 -28.99
C ILE A 407 -5.90 9.46 -30.19
N PHE A 408 -7.16 9.60 -30.56
CA PHE A 408 -7.62 10.58 -31.54
C PHE A 408 -8.43 11.63 -30.81
N VAL A 409 -8.05 12.90 -30.93
CA VAL A 409 -8.75 14.02 -30.28
C VAL A 409 -9.28 14.95 -31.34
N ARG A 410 -10.57 15.25 -31.27
CA ARG A 410 -11.24 16.30 -32.03
C ARG A 410 -11.68 17.41 -31.09
N LYS A 411 -11.39 18.66 -31.47
CA LYS A 411 -11.97 19.84 -30.83
C LYS A 411 -13.29 20.18 -31.52
N ASP A 412 -14.32 20.47 -30.75
CA ASP A 412 -15.58 20.96 -31.30
C ASP A 412 -15.41 22.33 -31.98
N SER A 413 -16.15 22.56 -33.08
CA SER A 413 -16.06 23.81 -33.87
C SER A 413 -16.52 25.05 -33.11
N SER A 414 -17.44 24.87 -32.16
CA SER A 414 -17.86 25.91 -31.21
C SER A 414 -16.98 26.00 -29.97
N GLU A 415 -15.88 25.24 -29.92
CA GLU A 415 -14.91 25.19 -28.81
C GLU A 415 -15.50 24.81 -27.44
N HIS A 416 -16.62 24.11 -27.39
CA HIS A 416 -17.27 23.76 -26.12
C HIS A 416 -16.79 22.44 -25.50
N PHE A 417 -16.25 21.52 -26.32
CA PHE A 417 -15.83 20.21 -25.83
C PHE A 417 -14.74 19.56 -26.71
N PHE A 418 -14.10 18.55 -26.15
CA PHE A 418 -13.24 17.62 -26.88
C PHE A 418 -13.91 16.25 -26.99
N SER A 419 -13.78 15.60 -28.14
CA SER A 419 -14.10 14.18 -28.31
C SER A 419 -12.80 13.40 -28.48
N CYS A 420 -12.54 12.47 -27.57
CA CYS A 420 -11.32 11.67 -27.55
C CYS A 420 -11.66 10.20 -27.75
N LEU A 421 -11.21 9.60 -28.85
CA LEU A 421 -11.27 8.15 -29.07
C LEU A 421 -9.96 7.52 -28.61
N VAL A 422 -10.00 6.79 -27.51
CA VAL A 422 -8.87 6.03 -26.97
C VAL A 422 -9.01 4.56 -27.36
N TYR A 423 -8.03 4.04 -28.05
CA TYR A 423 -7.89 2.62 -28.35
C TYR A 423 -6.84 2.01 -27.44
N ALA A 424 -7.18 0.91 -26.77
CA ALA A 424 -6.27 0.19 -25.87
C ALA A 424 -6.44 -1.33 -26.01
N PRO A 425 -5.37 -2.14 -25.89
CA PRO A 425 -5.48 -3.59 -25.89
C PRO A 425 -6.47 -4.11 -24.84
N ARG A 426 -7.27 -5.11 -25.20
CA ARG A 426 -8.34 -5.64 -24.34
C ARG A 426 -7.84 -6.27 -23.04
N ASP A 427 -6.64 -6.86 -23.07
CA ASP A 427 -5.99 -7.51 -21.93
C ASP A 427 -5.54 -6.53 -20.84
N ILE A 428 -5.30 -5.26 -21.19
CA ILE A 428 -4.96 -4.20 -20.22
C ILE A 428 -6.18 -3.36 -19.80
N TYR A 429 -7.30 -3.45 -20.52
CA TYR A 429 -8.43 -2.56 -20.30
C TYR A 429 -9.19 -2.94 -19.03
N SER A 430 -9.18 -2.04 -18.06
CA SER A 430 -9.92 -2.16 -16.79
C SER A 430 -10.65 -0.85 -16.47
N THR A 431 -11.59 -0.90 -15.52
CA THR A 431 -12.24 0.32 -15.01
C THR A 431 -11.21 1.29 -14.41
N GLU A 432 -10.19 0.77 -13.73
CA GLU A 432 -9.11 1.58 -13.15
C GLU A 432 -8.27 2.26 -14.24
N PHE A 433 -7.87 1.53 -15.29
CA PHE A 433 -7.18 2.09 -16.43
C PHE A 433 -8.01 3.20 -17.08
N ARG A 434 -9.29 2.96 -17.34
CA ARG A 434 -10.23 3.96 -17.89
C ARG A 434 -10.30 5.22 -17.02
N VAL A 435 -10.38 5.10 -15.69
CA VAL A 435 -10.37 6.24 -14.75
C VAL A 435 -9.04 7.01 -14.85
N LYS A 436 -7.90 6.32 -14.86
CA LYS A 436 -6.57 6.97 -15.00
C LYS A 436 -6.48 7.75 -16.30
N VAL A 437 -6.93 7.16 -17.41
CA VAL A 437 -6.96 7.83 -18.72
C VAL A 437 -7.91 9.03 -18.72
N GLU A 438 -9.10 8.90 -18.12
CA GLU A 438 -10.06 10.01 -17.99
C GLU A 438 -9.42 11.20 -17.26
N ASN A 439 -8.71 10.96 -16.16
CA ASN A 439 -8.06 12.01 -15.38
C ASN A 439 -6.90 12.65 -16.14
N ILE A 440 -6.06 11.85 -16.81
CA ILE A 440 -4.99 12.37 -17.68
C ILE A 440 -5.56 13.30 -18.74
N LEU A 441 -6.65 12.88 -19.41
CA LEU A 441 -7.28 13.70 -20.45
C LEU A 441 -7.91 14.98 -19.88
N LYS A 442 -8.57 14.92 -18.70
CA LYS A 442 -9.12 16.10 -18.02
C LYS A 442 -8.03 17.12 -17.67
N GLU A 443 -6.95 16.67 -17.04
CA GLU A 443 -5.84 17.54 -16.62
C GLU A 443 -5.13 18.16 -17.82
N THR A 444 -4.80 17.35 -18.84
CA THR A 444 -4.04 17.81 -20.01
C THR A 444 -4.84 18.73 -20.93
N LEU A 445 -6.15 18.52 -21.05
CA LEU A 445 -7.04 19.33 -21.90
C LEU A 445 -7.72 20.49 -21.15
N GLY A 446 -7.53 20.60 -19.83
CA GLY A 446 -8.14 21.63 -18.99
C GLY A 446 -9.65 21.49 -18.85
N CYS A 447 -10.14 20.25 -18.79
CA CYS A 447 -11.57 19.91 -18.65
C CYS A 447 -11.85 19.37 -17.26
N ASP A 448 -13.06 19.58 -16.74
CA ASP A 448 -13.50 19.09 -15.42
C ASP A 448 -14.67 18.11 -15.50
N GLN A 449 -15.38 18.07 -16.63
CA GLN A 449 -16.45 17.12 -16.90
C GLN A 449 -16.04 16.12 -17.98
N SER A 450 -16.47 14.87 -17.84
CA SER A 450 -16.25 13.82 -18.83
C SER A 450 -17.41 12.85 -18.89
N ASP A 451 -17.85 12.56 -20.10
CA ASP A 451 -18.72 11.43 -20.41
C ASP A 451 -17.92 10.38 -21.15
N PHE A 452 -18.28 9.11 -20.98
CA PHE A 452 -17.59 8.05 -21.70
C PHE A 452 -18.52 6.96 -22.21
N HIS A 453 -18.12 6.34 -23.32
CA HIS A 453 -18.76 5.15 -23.86
C HIS A 453 -17.69 4.16 -24.30
N THR A 454 -17.73 2.94 -23.76
CA THR A 454 -16.80 1.87 -24.12
C THR A 454 -17.46 0.93 -25.12
N TYR A 455 -16.78 0.66 -26.22
CA TYR A 455 -17.22 -0.27 -27.26
C TYR A 455 -16.24 -1.43 -27.37
N PHE A 456 -16.77 -2.64 -27.15
CA PHE A 456 -16.06 -3.90 -27.29
C PHE A 456 -16.53 -4.62 -28.56
N SER A 457 -15.65 -4.78 -29.55
CA SER A 457 -15.94 -5.48 -30.82
C SER A 457 -15.25 -6.84 -30.90
N GLU A 458 -15.11 -7.49 -32.06
CA GLU A 458 -14.23 -8.67 -32.20
C GLU A 458 -12.73 -8.31 -32.22
N SER A 459 -12.40 -7.02 -32.31
CA SER A 459 -11.02 -6.53 -32.31
C SER A 459 -10.26 -6.90 -31.03
N ILE A 460 -8.93 -6.96 -31.13
CA ILE A 460 -8.02 -7.06 -29.98
C ILE A 460 -7.95 -5.75 -29.16
N LEU A 461 -8.47 -4.65 -29.70
CA LEU A 461 -8.52 -3.34 -29.06
C LEU A 461 -9.94 -3.07 -28.52
N ALA A 462 -10.01 -2.52 -27.32
CA ALA A 462 -11.18 -1.83 -26.80
C ALA A 462 -11.12 -0.36 -27.21
N ARG A 463 -12.26 0.21 -27.61
CA ARG A 463 -12.39 1.64 -27.92
C ARG A 463 -13.20 2.32 -26.83
N THR A 464 -12.66 3.38 -26.27
CA THR A 464 -13.37 4.26 -25.33
C THR A 464 -13.46 5.65 -25.92
N GLN A 465 -14.68 6.12 -26.13
CA GLN A 465 -14.94 7.51 -26.48
C GLN A 465 -15.12 8.30 -25.20
N PHE A 466 -14.34 9.37 -25.03
CA PHE A 466 -14.51 10.37 -23.98
C PHE A 466 -15.02 11.67 -24.60
N THR A 467 -16.04 12.29 -23.99
CA THR A 467 -16.49 13.64 -24.33
C THR A 467 -16.18 14.55 -23.15
N LEU A 468 -15.21 15.44 -23.31
CA LEU A 468 -14.63 16.25 -22.23
C LEU A 468 -15.05 17.71 -22.36
N ARG A 469 -15.49 18.32 -21.26
CA ARG A 469 -16.02 19.70 -21.23
C ARG A 469 -15.39 20.49 -20.08
N ASN A 470 -15.40 21.81 -20.23
CA ASN A 470 -14.99 22.74 -19.19
C ASN A 470 -16.22 23.49 -18.65
N SER A 471 -16.49 23.39 -17.34
CA SER A 471 -17.61 24.10 -16.70
C SER A 471 -17.51 25.63 -16.82
N LYS A 472 -16.31 26.17 -17.07
CA LYS A 472 -16.04 27.61 -17.19
C LYS A 472 -16.21 28.15 -18.61
N GLY A 473 -16.71 27.34 -19.56
CA GLY A 473 -16.96 27.74 -20.95
C GLY A 473 -16.01 27.07 -21.93
N ASN A 474 -15.45 27.84 -22.86
CA ASN A 474 -14.69 27.27 -23.99
C ASN A 474 -13.43 26.50 -23.55
N VAL A 475 -13.13 25.43 -24.27
CA VAL A 475 -11.94 24.59 -24.06
C VAL A 475 -10.73 25.18 -24.78
N SER A 476 -9.56 25.04 -24.16
CA SER A 476 -8.30 25.62 -24.66
C SER A 476 -7.87 25.02 -26.00
N SER A 477 -6.95 25.68 -26.73
CA SER A 477 -6.52 25.27 -28.08
C SER A 477 -5.21 24.46 -28.12
N ASN A 478 -4.52 24.27 -27.01
CA ASN A 478 -3.20 23.63 -27.01
C ASN A 478 -3.30 22.15 -26.64
N THR A 479 -3.06 21.27 -27.60
CA THR A 479 -3.12 19.82 -27.40
C THR A 479 -1.83 19.16 -27.88
N ASP A 480 -0.96 18.76 -26.95
CA ASP A 480 0.20 17.91 -27.26
C ASP A 480 -0.23 16.43 -27.22
N LEU A 481 -0.71 15.93 -28.36
CA LEU A 481 -1.17 14.55 -28.48
C LEU A 481 -0.07 13.53 -28.16
N VAL A 482 1.19 13.83 -28.49
CA VAL A 482 2.31 12.90 -28.26
C VAL A 482 2.60 12.79 -26.76
N ALA A 483 2.53 13.90 -26.03
CA ALA A 483 2.66 13.88 -24.57
C ALA A 483 1.50 13.12 -23.91
N ILE A 484 0.26 13.35 -24.35
CA ILE A 484 -0.92 12.66 -23.82
C ILE A 484 -0.83 11.15 -24.08
N GLU A 485 -0.50 10.72 -25.29
CA GLU A 485 -0.32 9.30 -25.62
C GLU A 485 0.76 8.63 -24.76
N LYS A 486 1.85 9.36 -24.47
CA LYS A 486 2.93 8.88 -23.60
C LYS A 486 2.46 8.69 -22.16
N LEU A 487 1.70 9.64 -21.61
CA LEU A 487 1.12 9.54 -20.26
C LEU A 487 0.13 8.38 -20.15
N VAL A 488 -0.75 8.23 -21.13
CA VAL A 488 -1.72 7.11 -21.16
C VAL A 488 -1.01 5.76 -21.31
N SER A 489 0.05 5.69 -22.11
CA SER A 489 0.88 4.49 -22.25
C SER A 489 1.70 4.15 -21.00
N GLN A 490 1.96 5.13 -20.13
CA GLN A 490 2.53 4.89 -18.80
C GLN A 490 1.45 4.37 -17.84
N ALA A 491 0.24 4.93 -17.89
CA ALA A 491 -0.88 4.50 -17.06
C ALA A 491 -1.35 3.06 -17.35
N SER A 492 -1.05 2.50 -18.52
CA SER A 492 -1.36 1.11 -18.87
C SER A 492 -0.36 0.08 -18.33
N ARG A 493 0.79 0.51 -17.81
CA ARG A 493 1.86 -0.41 -17.42
C ARG A 493 1.50 -1.10 -16.12
N SER A 494 1.71 -2.40 -16.08
CA SER A 494 1.68 -3.14 -14.82
C SER A 494 2.97 -2.91 -14.06
N TRP A 495 2.93 -3.09 -12.74
CA TRP A 495 4.13 -3.07 -11.89
C TRP A 495 5.22 -4.04 -12.41
N HIS A 496 4.81 -5.17 -12.99
CA HIS A 496 5.72 -6.17 -13.56
C HIS A 496 6.40 -5.68 -14.85
N ASP A 497 5.69 -4.90 -15.68
CA ASP A 497 6.30 -4.26 -16.86
C ASP A 497 7.35 -3.24 -16.44
N ASP A 498 7.05 -2.45 -15.40
CA ASP A 498 8.00 -1.49 -14.85
C ASP A 498 9.18 -2.19 -14.16
N LEU A 499 8.99 -3.36 -13.53
CA LEU A 499 10.09 -4.17 -12.98
C LEU A 499 11.03 -4.64 -14.09
N LYS A 500 10.48 -5.13 -15.20
CA LYS A 500 11.28 -5.55 -16.36
C LYS A 500 12.12 -4.39 -16.90
N ILE A 501 11.50 -3.21 -17.05
CA ILE A 501 12.21 -2.00 -17.50
C ILE A 501 13.31 -1.61 -16.51
N ALA A 502 13.01 -1.57 -15.22
CA ALA A 502 13.97 -1.22 -14.18
C ALA A 502 15.16 -2.20 -14.12
N LEU A 503 14.93 -3.49 -14.35
CA LEU A 503 15.99 -4.50 -14.46
C LEU A 503 16.88 -4.25 -15.68
N ILE A 504 16.28 -3.93 -16.83
CA ILE A 504 17.01 -3.59 -18.07
C ILE A 504 17.82 -2.30 -17.86
N GLU A 505 17.26 -1.28 -17.22
CA GLU A 505 17.97 -0.02 -16.91
C GLU A 505 19.20 -0.28 -16.03
N LYS A 506 19.11 -1.18 -15.04
CA LYS A 506 20.20 -1.46 -14.09
C LYS A 506 21.26 -2.43 -14.63
N LEU A 507 20.86 -3.46 -15.39
CA LEU A 507 21.72 -4.58 -15.79
C LEU A 507 22.06 -4.58 -17.30
N GLY A 508 21.43 -3.73 -18.09
CA GLY A 508 21.45 -3.78 -19.56
C GLY A 508 20.39 -4.73 -20.13
N GLU A 509 20.10 -4.62 -21.43
CA GLU A 509 18.97 -5.30 -22.07
C GLU A 509 19.02 -6.84 -21.96
N GLU A 510 20.11 -7.45 -22.41
CA GLU A 510 20.26 -8.92 -22.41
C GLU A 510 20.24 -9.51 -20.98
N HIS A 511 21.06 -8.95 -20.08
CA HIS A 511 21.14 -9.43 -18.70
C HIS A 511 19.88 -9.09 -17.89
N GLY A 512 19.23 -7.95 -18.15
CA GLY A 512 17.98 -7.56 -17.49
C GLY A 512 16.81 -8.45 -17.90
N LEU A 513 16.67 -8.78 -19.19
CA LEU A 513 15.70 -9.76 -19.69
C LEU A 513 15.96 -11.16 -19.14
N SER A 514 17.23 -11.60 -19.14
CA SER A 514 17.62 -12.88 -18.57
C SER A 514 17.30 -12.95 -17.07
N ALA A 515 17.62 -11.91 -16.31
CA ALA A 515 17.30 -11.80 -14.89
C ALA A 515 15.80 -11.85 -14.65
N PHE A 516 14.99 -11.05 -15.36
CA PHE A 516 13.53 -11.07 -15.23
C PHE A 516 12.94 -12.48 -15.46
N ASN A 517 13.40 -13.17 -16.52
CA ASN A 517 12.92 -14.52 -16.85
C ASN A 517 13.43 -15.61 -15.90
N LYS A 518 14.69 -15.51 -15.44
CA LYS A 518 15.34 -16.53 -14.59
C LYS A 518 14.89 -16.43 -13.13
N ILE A 519 14.71 -15.21 -12.65
CA ILE A 519 14.29 -14.92 -11.28
C ILE A 519 12.81 -15.25 -11.14
N GLY A 520 11.99 -14.89 -12.13
CA GLY A 520 10.57 -15.28 -12.15
C GLY A 520 9.85 -14.96 -10.85
N VAL A 521 10.29 -13.91 -10.14
CA VAL A 521 9.78 -13.59 -8.81
C VAL A 521 8.37 -13.08 -8.95
N THR A 522 7.44 -13.80 -8.33
CA THR A 522 6.06 -13.34 -8.22
C THR A 522 5.96 -12.45 -7.00
N PHE A 523 5.76 -11.15 -7.23
CA PHE A 523 5.50 -10.19 -6.16
C PHE A 523 4.00 -10.18 -5.82
N PRO A 524 3.63 -10.27 -4.53
CA PRO A 524 2.23 -10.21 -4.12
C PRO A 524 1.64 -8.81 -4.35
N ALA A 525 0.32 -8.74 -4.59
CA ALA A 525 -0.36 -7.47 -4.87
C ALA A 525 -0.10 -6.40 -3.81
N GLY A 526 -0.18 -6.74 -2.52
CA GLY A 526 0.10 -5.79 -1.44
C GLY A 526 1.53 -5.26 -1.40
N TYR A 527 2.50 -5.97 -1.99
CA TYR A 527 3.86 -5.44 -2.17
C TYR A 527 3.89 -4.46 -3.34
N CYS A 528 3.29 -4.83 -4.47
CA CYS A 528 3.22 -4.00 -5.67
C CYS A 528 2.47 -2.66 -5.44
N ASP A 529 1.54 -2.64 -4.49
CA ASP A 529 0.78 -1.44 -4.11
C ASP A 529 1.62 -0.47 -3.25
N MET A 530 2.54 -1.00 -2.44
CA MET A 530 3.34 -0.21 -1.49
C MET A 530 4.71 0.21 -2.05
N PHE A 531 5.32 -0.63 -2.90
CA PHE A 531 6.69 -0.44 -3.35
C PHE A 531 6.78 -0.23 -4.85
N SER A 532 7.72 0.60 -5.29
CA SER A 532 8.01 0.78 -6.72
C SER A 532 8.74 -0.42 -7.32
N ALA A 533 8.60 -0.61 -8.63
CA ALA A 533 9.39 -1.57 -9.39
C ALA A 533 10.91 -1.42 -9.19
N ARG A 534 11.42 -0.19 -9.01
CA ARG A 534 12.84 0.08 -8.73
C ARG A 534 13.27 -0.44 -7.36
N THR A 535 12.40 -0.34 -6.36
CA THR A 535 12.61 -0.96 -5.05
C THR A 535 12.68 -2.48 -5.19
N GLY A 536 11.75 -3.07 -5.95
CA GLY A 536 11.77 -4.51 -6.28
C GLY A 536 13.10 -4.97 -6.89
N VAL A 537 13.75 -4.16 -7.74
CA VAL A 537 15.09 -4.47 -8.28
C VAL A 537 16.19 -4.44 -7.20
N ALA A 538 16.09 -3.57 -6.19
CA ALA A 538 17.01 -3.57 -5.07
C ALA A 538 16.82 -4.80 -4.18
N ASP A 539 15.56 -5.14 -3.89
CA ASP A 539 15.16 -6.26 -3.05
C ASP A 539 15.59 -7.61 -3.64
N ILE A 540 15.41 -7.78 -4.96
CA ILE A 540 15.97 -8.91 -5.71
C ILE A 540 17.50 -9.03 -5.46
N GLY A 541 18.21 -7.90 -5.38
CA GLY A 541 19.64 -7.90 -5.09
C GLY A 541 19.99 -8.47 -3.71
N TYR A 542 19.16 -8.21 -2.70
CA TYR A 542 19.31 -8.78 -1.35
C TYR A 542 18.91 -10.25 -1.30
N MET A 543 17.86 -10.63 -2.03
CA MET A 543 17.41 -12.02 -2.14
C MET A 543 18.49 -12.92 -2.76
N LEU A 544 19.19 -12.44 -3.78
CA LEU A 544 20.25 -13.19 -4.46
C LEU A 544 21.51 -13.43 -3.61
N GLN A 545 21.63 -12.77 -2.46
CA GLN A 545 22.74 -12.97 -1.52
C GLN A 545 22.47 -14.10 -0.52
N LEU A 546 21.21 -14.54 -0.41
CA LEU A 546 20.80 -15.54 0.57
C LEU A 546 21.31 -16.93 0.17
N THR A 547 21.77 -17.69 1.16
CA THR A 547 22.17 -19.10 1.00
C THR A 547 21.62 -19.93 2.16
N GLN A 548 21.71 -21.26 2.09
CA GLN A 548 21.31 -22.11 3.23
C GLN A 548 22.20 -21.89 4.47
N ASP A 549 23.47 -21.52 4.28
CA ASP A 549 24.40 -21.25 5.38
C ASP A 549 24.24 -19.83 5.95
N ASP A 550 23.76 -18.88 5.14
CA ASP A 550 23.43 -17.51 5.53
C ASP A 550 22.04 -17.13 5.00
N PRO A 551 20.97 -17.57 5.71
CA PRO A 551 19.60 -17.44 5.22
C PRO A 551 18.99 -16.05 5.45
N LEU A 552 19.71 -15.13 6.10
CA LEU A 552 19.20 -13.83 6.51
C LEU A 552 20.06 -12.69 5.97
N SER A 553 19.43 -11.77 5.23
CA SER A 553 20.04 -10.49 4.86
C SER A 553 19.13 -9.33 5.29
N LEU A 554 19.67 -8.10 5.31
CA LEU A 554 18.88 -6.94 5.69
C LEU A 554 19.30 -5.64 5.02
N SER A 555 18.33 -4.76 4.82
CA SER A 555 18.50 -3.40 4.33
C SER A 555 18.05 -2.42 5.40
N PHE A 556 18.95 -1.56 5.86
CA PHE A 556 18.63 -0.46 6.77
C PHE A 556 18.75 0.87 6.01
N TYR A 557 17.69 1.68 5.98
CA TYR A 557 17.61 2.89 5.17
C TYR A 557 16.62 3.92 5.76
N ARG A 558 16.49 5.08 5.12
CA ARG A 558 15.47 6.09 5.40
C ARG A 558 14.80 6.45 4.09
N GLN A 559 13.46 6.40 4.04
CA GLN A 559 12.70 6.90 2.91
C GLN A 559 12.82 8.43 2.77
N LEU A 560 12.74 8.95 1.55
CA LEU A 560 12.90 10.39 1.27
C LEU A 560 11.82 11.25 1.95
N GLU A 561 10.65 10.68 2.17
CA GLU A 561 9.48 11.33 2.76
C GLU A 561 9.53 11.37 4.29
N ASN A 562 10.38 10.55 4.90
CA ASN A 562 10.49 10.44 6.36
C ASN A 562 11.31 11.60 6.93
N GLU A 563 10.75 12.28 7.92
CA GLU A 563 11.40 13.37 8.65
C GLU A 563 11.89 12.91 10.04
N GLY A 564 12.97 13.50 10.53
CA GLY A 564 13.46 13.26 11.89
C GLY A 564 14.02 11.85 12.12
N ASP A 565 13.48 11.16 13.13
CA ASP A 565 14.01 9.91 13.71
C ASP A 565 13.37 8.65 13.13
N GLU A 566 12.59 8.78 12.05
CA GLU A 566 11.98 7.67 11.33
C GLU A 566 13.02 6.94 10.45
N LEU A 567 12.98 5.62 10.52
CA LEU A 567 13.94 4.68 9.95
C LEU A 567 13.20 3.47 9.38
N ASN A 568 13.78 2.86 8.35
CA ASN A 568 13.22 1.67 7.71
C ASN A 568 14.22 0.52 7.80
N LEU A 569 13.72 -0.66 8.11
CA LEU A 569 14.48 -1.90 8.10
C LEU A 569 13.71 -2.96 7.33
N THR A 570 14.34 -3.52 6.31
CA THR A 570 13.81 -4.69 5.62
C THR A 570 14.67 -5.91 5.93
N LEU A 571 14.06 -6.97 6.46
CA LEU A 571 14.71 -8.27 6.68
C LEU A 571 14.29 -9.24 5.57
N TYR A 572 15.24 -10.01 5.04
CA TYR A 572 15.00 -11.04 4.03
C TYR A 572 15.43 -12.37 4.61
N ASN A 573 14.49 -13.30 4.79
CA ASN A 573 14.78 -14.62 5.33
C ASN A 573 14.40 -15.72 4.33
N LEU A 574 15.30 -16.67 4.13
CA LEU A 574 15.10 -17.80 3.24
C LEU A 574 14.13 -18.83 3.87
N SER A 575 13.20 -19.33 3.06
CA SER A 575 12.22 -20.39 3.36
C SER A 575 11.10 -20.03 4.35
N GLU A 576 11.42 -19.43 5.50
CA GLU A 576 10.48 -19.25 6.61
C GLU A 576 10.30 -17.78 7.02
N ALA A 577 9.13 -17.45 7.57
CA ALA A 577 8.88 -16.13 8.14
C ALA A 577 9.59 -16.00 9.50
N LEU A 578 10.14 -14.83 9.79
CA LEU A 578 10.76 -14.56 11.08
C LEU A 578 9.68 -14.28 12.14
N PRO A 579 9.69 -14.98 13.29
CA PRO A 579 8.79 -14.65 14.39
C PRO A 579 9.08 -13.25 14.95
N LEU A 580 8.05 -12.41 15.04
CA LEU A 580 8.18 -11.07 15.63
C LEU A 580 8.70 -11.12 17.08
N SER A 581 8.32 -12.14 17.85
CA SER A 581 8.82 -12.34 19.23
C SER A 581 10.34 -12.43 19.34
N ASP A 582 11.01 -12.81 18.25
CA ASP A 582 12.45 -13.01 18.22
C ASP A 582 13.17 -11.75 17.69
N VAL A 583 12.54 -11.05 16.74
CA VAL A 583 13.09 -9.83 16.11
C VAL A 583 12.93 -8.61 16.99
N LEU A 584 11.75 -8.40 17.58
CA LEU A 584 11.43 -7.19 18.35
C LEU A 584 12.42 -6.92 19.49
N PRO A 585 12.81 -7.91 20.34
CA PRO A 585 13.76 -7.67 21.42
C PRO A 585 15.13 -7.19 20.92
N VAL A 586 15.58 -7.66 19.75
CA VAL A 586 16.87 -7.25 19.17
C VAL A 586 16.83 -5.77 18.76
N LEU A 587 15.73 -5.35 18.12
CA LEU A 587 15.54 -3.97 17.69
C LEU A 587 15.41 -3.01 18.88
N GLU A 588 14.64 -3.39 19.91
CA GLU A 588 14.48 -2.60 21.14
C GLU A 588 15.79 -2.40 21.89
N HIS A 589 16.60 -3.45 21.98
CA HIS A 589 17.94 -3.40 22.59
C HIS A 589 18.94 -2.58 21.75
N LEU A 590 18.71 -2.43 20.44
CA LEU A 590 19.47 -1.51 19.58
C LEU A 590 19.00 -0.04 19.69
N GLY A 591 17.93 0.23 20.44
CA GLY A 591 17.41 1.59 20.69
C GLY A 591 16.29 2.02 19.74
N LEU A 592 15.70 1.07 19.02
CA LEU A 592 14.64 1.30 18.05
C LEU A 592 13.30 0.89 18.64
N ARG A 593 12.27 1.67 18.32
CA ARG A 593 10.87 1.31 18.58
C ARG A 593 10.23 0.92 17.27
N VAL A 594 9.58 -0.24 17.23
CA VAL A 594 8.82 -0.69 16.06
C VAL A 594 7.44 -0.02 16.06
N ILE A 595 7.08 0.61 14.95
CA ILE A 595 5.77 1.24 14.74
C ILE A 595 4.83 0.24 14.09
N ASP A 596 5.25 -0.35 12.98
CA ASP A 596 4.54 -1.42 12.29
C ASP A 596 5.51 -2.34 11.54
N GLU A 597 4.98 -3.46 11.07
CA GLU A 597 5.66 -4.45 10.25
C GLU A 597 4.72 -4.97 9.15
N HIS A 598 5.25 -5.12 7.95
CA HIS A 598 4.55 -5.64 6.79
C HIS A 598 5.32 -6.85 6.21
N PRO A 599 4.82 -8.09 6.38
CA PRO A 599 5.43 -9.28 5.84
C PRO A 599 4.94 -9.57 4.41
N TYR A 600 5.86 -9.93 3.52
CA TYR A 600 5.60 -10.30 2.14
C TYR A 600 6.30 -11.62 1.80
N GLN A 601 5.53 -12.57 1.28
CA GLN A 601 6.07 -13.82 0.76
C GLN A 601 6.42 -13.66 -0.73
N LEU A 602 7.71 -13.67 -1.06
CA LEU A 602 8.22 -13.60 -2.42
C LEU A 602 8.59 -15.00 -2.92
N LYS A 603 8.10 -15.39 -4.09
CA LYS A 603 8.35 -16.72 -4.67
C LYS A 603 9.23 -16.59 -5.90
N SER A 604 10.40 -17.22 -5.90
CA SER A 604 11.38 -17.27 -6.99
C SER A 604 11.51 -18.72 -7.47
N GLY A 605 10.69 -19.13 -8.44
CA GLY A 605 10.61 -20.54 -8.84
C GLY A 605 10.15 -21.44 -7.68
N ASN A 606 11.02 -22.32 -7.20
CA ASN A 606 10.76 -23.19 -6.04
C ASN A 606 11.25 -22.62 -4.70
N GLU A 607 12.01 -21.52 -4.73
CA GLU A 607 12.52 -20.88 -3.52
C GLU A 607 11.52 -19.83 -3.01
N VAL A 608 11.41 -19.75 -1.69
CA VAL A 608 10.56 -18.78 -1.00
C VAL A 608 11.44 -17.89 -0.16
N VAL A 609 11.29 -16.58 -0.31
CA VAL A 609 11.94 -15.58 0.56
C VAL A 609 10.86 -14.77 1.24
N TRP A 610 10.96 -14.66 2.55
CA TRP A 610 10.11 -13.78 3.35
C TRP A 610 10.80 -12.44 3.52
N LEU A 611 10.11 -11.39 3.10
CA LEU A 611 10.51 -10.00 3.27
C LEU A 611 9.67 -9.41 4.40
N HIS A 612 10.33 -8.89 5.44
CA HIS A 612 9.68 -8.18 6.55
C HIS A 612 10.11 -6.73 6.51
N ASP A 613 9.19 -5.82 6.16
CA ASP A 613 9.45 -4.38 6.13
C ASP A 613 8.96 -3.74 7.42
N PHE A 614 9.88 -3.12 8.15
CA PHE A 614 9.64 -2.49 9.45
C PHE A 614 9.77 -0.97 9.34
N ASN A 615 8.76 -0.27 9.86
CA ASN A 615 8.85 1.15 10.17
C ASN A 615 9.27 1.33 11.63
N LEU A 616 10.34 2.09 11.81
CA LEU A 616 11.06 2.20 13.08
C LEU A 616 11.22 3.66 13.46
N VAL A 617 11.21 3.93 14.77
CA VAL A 617 11.56 5.23 15.33
C VAL A 617 12.75 5.05 16.25
N TYR A 618 13.80 5.85 16.05
CA TYR A 618 14.90 5.90 17.00
C TYR A 618 14.48 6.64 18.28
N THR A 619 14.84 6.08 19.45
CA THR A 619 14.42 6.62 20.76
C THR A 619 15.56 7.30 21.52
N GLY A 620 16.74 7.45 20.91
CA GLY A 620 17.87 8.15 21.53
C GLY A 620 17.79 9.67 21.38
N SER A 621 18.78 10.38 21.93
CA SER A 621 18.79 11.84 22.05
C SER A 621 19.33 12.58 20.82
N ASP A 622 20.04 11.88 19.93
CA ASP A 622 20.74 12.48 18.78
C ASP A 622 20.12 12.04 17.46
N ASN A 623 20.01 12.97 16.51
CA ASN A 623 19.51 12.67 15.17
C ASN A 623 20.51 11.75 14.42
N ILE A 624 20.03 10.60 13.95
CA ILE A 624 20.86 9.60 13.28
C ILE A 624 20.98 9.90 11.78
N ASP A 625 22.21 9.95 11.26
CA ASP A 625 22.47 9.82 9.82
C ASP A 625 22.63 8.35 9.43
N VAL A 626 21.61 7.77 8.81
CA VAL A 626 21.58 6.35 8.44
C VAL A 626 22.80 5.92 7.62
N LYS A 627 23.40 6.81 6.82
CA LYS A 627 24.57 6.48 6.00
C LYS A 627 25.79 6.12 6.85
N ASP A 628 25.98 6.79 7.98
CA ASP A 628 27.10 6.55 8.89
C ASP A 628 26.93 5.25 9.68
N HIS A 629 25.69 4.85 9.95
CA HIS A 629 25.37 3.74 10.86
C HIS A 629 24.93 2.44 10.16
N ARG A 630 24.75 2.46 8.83
CA ARG A 630 24.18 1.33 8.07
C ARG A 630 24.91 0.02 8.33
N THR A 631 26.23 0.01 8.13
CA THR A 631 27.03 -1.21 8.25
C THR A 631 27.17 -1.65 9.70
N SER A 632 27.41 -0.74 10.64
CA SER A 632 27.54 -1.09 12.06
C SER A 632 26.25 -1.66 12.64
N PHE A 633 25.10 -1.12 12.23
CA PHE A 633 23.79 -1.66 12.59
C PHE A 633 23.57 -3.05 12.01
N GLN A 634 23.80 -3.25 10.71
CA GLN A 634 23.68 -4.54 10.04
C GLN A 634 24.54 -5.62 10.72
N ASP A 635 25.81 -5.31 10.96
CA ASP A 635 26.75 -6.23 11.61
C ASP A 635 26.33 -6.57 13.04
N ALA A 636 25.82 -5.58 13.79
CA ALA A 636 25.35 -5.77 15.16
C ALA A 636 24.09 -6.65 15.20
N PHE A 637 23.10 -6.36 14.35
CA PHE A 637 21.89 -7.16 14.24
C PHE A 637 22.23 -8.62 13.92
N LEU A 638 23.05 -8.86 12.89
CA LEU A 638 23.46 -10.21 12.50
C LEU A 638 24.32 -10.90 13.57
N ALA A 639 25.16 -10.16 14.31
CA ALA A 639 25.94 -10.73 15.41
C ALA A 639 25.06 -11.16 16.59
N ILE A 640 24.02 -10.38 16.92
CA ILE A 640 23.06 -10.72 17.99
C ILE A 640 22.18 -11.89 17.54
N TRP A 641 21.65 -11.82 16.32
CA TRP A 641 20.78 -12.85 15.73
C TRP A 641 21.47 -14.21 15.70
N ASN A 642 22.73 -14.24 15.26
CA ASN A 642 23.55 -15.47 15.23
C ASN A 642 24.20 -15.83 16.58
N LYS A 643 23.76 -15.22 17.70
CA LYS A 643 24.25 -15.48 19.07
C LYS A 643 25.77 -15.27 19.25
N ARG A 644 26.41 -14.49 18.38
CA ARG A 644 27.82 -14.05 18.50
C ARG A 644 27.97 -12.89 19.49
N ALA A 645 26.89 -12.16 19.75
CA ALA A 645 26.80 -11.11 20.76
C ALA A 645 25.52 -11.27 21.60
N SER A 646 25.54 -10.77 22.84
CA SER A 646 24.37 -10.78 23.73
C SER A 646 23.36 -9.71 23.31
N SER A 647 22.06 -9.98 23.49
CA SER A 647 20.97 -9.03 23.29
C SER A 647 20.62 -8.33 24.60
N ASP A 648 21.12 -7.11 24.81
CA ASP A 648 20.83 -6.28 26.00
C ASP A 648 20.97 -4.78 25.68
N ASN A 649 20.65 -3.92 26.65
CA ASN A 649 20.67 -2.46 26.49
C ASN A 649 22.07 -1.84 26.27
N PHE A 650 23.17 -2.59 26.31
CA PHE A 650 24.46 -2.07 25.81
C PHE A 650 24.41 -1.85 24.29
N ASN A 651 23.59 -2.62 23.56
CA ASN A 651 23.53 -2.57 22.11
C ASN A 651 23.04 -1.22 21.57
N ARG A 652 22.35 -0.40 22.38
CA ARG A 652 21.97 0.98 22.07
C ARG A 652 23.16 1.86 21.69
N LEU A 653 24.34 1.57 22.23
CA LEU A 653 25.59 2.29 21.90
C LEU A 653 26.02 2.11 20.44
N THR A 654 25.49 1.10 19.74
CA THR A 654 25.76 0.90 18.31
C THR A 654 25.27 2.10 17.49
N LEU A 655 24.07 2.57 17.79
CA LEU A 655 23.49 3.76 17.18
C LEU A 655 23.87 5.02 17.95
N GLY A 656 23.76 5.02 19.28
CA GLY A 656 23.98 6.23 20.09
C GLY A 656 25.43 6.72 20.17
N ALA A 657 26.43 5.82 20.05
CA ALA A 657 27.85 6.16 20.20
C ALA A 657 28.71 5.79 18.97
N LYS A 658 28.07 5.45 17.82
CA LYS A 658 28.77 5.00 16.59
C LYS A 658 29.72 3.82 16.82
N LEU A 659 29.39 2.93 17.76
CA LEU A 659 30.26 1.79 18.10
C LEU A 659 29.94 0.55 17.28
N GLY A 660 30.96 -0.21 16.88
CA GLY A 660 30.76 -1.54 16.33
C GLY A 660 30.32 -2.53 17.42
N TRP A 661 29.61 -3.60 17.06
CA TRP A 661 29.14 -4.60 18.03
C TRP A 661 30.25 -5.20 18.89
N ARG A 662 31.48 -5.32 18.35
CA ARG A 662 32.64 -5.83 19.09
C ARG A 662 33.14 -4.82 20.14
N ASP A 663 33.05 -3.52 19.87
CA ASP A 663 33.37 -2.48 20.85
C ASP A 663 32.32 -2.42 21.96
N VAL A 664 31.06 -2.70 21.64
CA VAL A 664 30.01 -2.89 22.66
C VAL A 664 30.32 -4.10 23.54
N VAL A 665 30.81 -5.21 22.97
CA VAL A 665 31.28 -6.38 23.73
C VAL A 665 32.42 -6.02 24.69
N LEU A 666 33.35 -5.13 24.31
CA LEU A 666 34.41 -4.64 25.20
C LEU A 666 33.82 -3.97 26.46
N LEU A 667 32.90 -3.02 26.28
CA LEU A 667 32.28 -2.32 27.40
C LEU A 667 31.46 -3.27 28.28
N ARG A 668 30.74 -4.21 27.67
CA ARG A 668 30.01 -5.28 28.36
C ARG A 668 30.93 -6.19 29.17
N ALA A 669 32.09 -6.56 28.62
CA ALA A 669 33.05 -7.42 29.31
C ALA A 669 33.61 -6.74 30.57
N TYR A 670 33.97 -5.45 30.49
CA TYR A 670 34.41 -4.71 31.68
C TYR A 670 33.29 -4.56 32.73
N ALA A 671 32.03 -4.34 32.34
CA ALA A 671 30.91 -4.36 33.28
C ALA A 671 30.73 -5.73 33.96
N ALA A 672 30.88 -6.82 33.20
CA ALA A 672 30.85 -8.17 33.75
C ALA A 672 31.99 -8.40 34.77
N TYR A 673 33.18 -7.87 34.50
CA TYR A 673 34.27 -7.87 35.46
C TYR A 673 33.98 -7.01 36.70
N MET A 674 33.38 -5.81 36.53
CA MET A 674 32.94 -4.96 37.64
C MET A 674 31.98 -5.71 38.59
N LYS A 675 31.05 -6.50 38.04
CA LYS A 675 30.16 -7.38 38.82
C LYS A 675 30.97 -8.37 39.66
N GLN A 676 31.97 -9.03 39.07
CA GLN A 676 32.82 -10.02 39.74
C GLN A 676 33.71 -9.43 40.85
N ILE A 677 34.08 -8.16 40.76
CA ILE A 677 34.82 -7.45 41.82
C ILE A 677 33.90 -6.77 42.84
N ARG A 678 32.58 -7.02 42.76
CA ARG A 678 31.53 -6.47 43.65
C ARG A 678 31.48 -4.95 43.64
N PHE A 679 31.61 -4.35 42.46
CA PHE A 679 31.41 -2.91 42.29
C PHE A 679 29.99 -2.53 42.75
N PRO A 680 29.82 -1.48 43.58
CA PRO A 680 28.57 -1.23 44.31
C PRO A 680 27.47 -0.54 43.48
N ILE A 681 27.50 -0.71 42.15
CA ILE A 681 26.55 -0.14 41.19
C ILE A 681 26.04 -1.29 40.32
N SER A 682 24.72 -1.38 40.12
CA SER A 682 24.11 -2.45 39.32
C SER A 682 24.50 -2.36 37.85
N THR A 683 24.48 -3.49 37.15
CA THR A 683 24.76 -3.55 35.70
C THR A 683 23.82 -2.64 34.91
N ASP A 684 22.54 -2.56 35.28
CA ASP A 684 21.57 -1.69 34.60
C ASP A 684 21.92 -0.21 34.75
N ALA A 685 22.39 0.22 35.93
CA ALA A 685 22.85 1.59 36.15
C ALA A 685 24.16 1.89 35.40
N ILE A 686 25.04 0.89 35.25
CA ILE A 686 26.24 0.99 34.40
C ILE A 686 25.85 1.19 32.94
N ILE A 687 24.91 0.39 32.42
CA ILE A 687 24.40 0.51 31.05
C ILE A 687 23.76 1.87 30.82
N ALA A 688 22.91 2.32 31.74
CA ALA A 688 22.28 3.63 31.68
C ALA A 688 23.31 4.75 31.65
N THR A 689 24.36 4.67 32.47
CA THR A 689 25.45 5.65 32.48
C THR A 689 26.13 5.77 31.11
N LEU A 690 26.48 4.64 30.49
CA LEU A 690 27.14 4.67 29.17
C LEU A 690 26.22 5.21 28.08
N ASN A 691 24.93 4.88 28.13
CA ASN A 691 23.92 5.37 27.18
C ASN A 691 23.60 6.86 27.38
N ASN A 692 23.70 7.39 28.60
CA ASN A 692 23.55 8.83 28.89
C ASN A 692 24.79 9.64 28.44
N HIS A 693 25.96 8.99 28.37
CA HIS A 693 27.24 9.64 28.06
C HIS A 693 27.91 8.99 26.84
N THR A 694 27.20 8.94 25.70
CA THR A 694 27.64 8.26 24.47
C THR A 694 29.00 8.74 23.95
N ALA A 695 29.26 10.04 23.98
CA ALA A 695 30.55 10.61 23.59
C ALA A 695 31.72 10.14 24.48
N ILE A 696 31.47 9.97 25.78
CA ILE A 696 32.46 9.46 26.74
C ILE A 696 32.68 7.95 26.49
N SER A 697 31.59 7.21 26.24
CA SER A 697 31.65 5.79 25.87
C SER A 697 32.50 5.56 24.61
N GLU A 698 32.33 6.40 23.59
CA GLU A 698 33.17 6.36 22.38
C GLU A 698 34.64 6.66 22.70
N GLN A 699 34.93 7.66 23.54
CA GLN A 699 36.29 7.99 23.97
C GLN A 699 36.97 6.87 24.76
N LEU A 700 36.23 6.17 25.63
CA LEU A 700 36.72 4.99 26.36
C LEU A 700 37.18 3.89 25.40
N VAL A 701 36.38 3.59 24.38
CA VAL A 701 36.75 2.63 23.32
C VAL A 701 37.96 3.12 22.54
N LYS A 702 37.98 4.39 22.13
CA LYS A 702 39.15 4.99 21.44
C LYS A 702 40.44 4.87 22.25
N LEU A 703 40.36 5.07 23.57
CA LEU A 703 41.51 4.90 24.47
C LEU A 703 41.99 3.44 24.49
N PHE A 704 41.06 2.48 24.60
CA PHE A 704 41.41 1.05 24.53
C PHE A 704 42.09 0.69 23.20
N HIS A 705 41.55 1.14 22.07
CA HIS A 705 42.18 0.92 20.75
C HIS A 705 43.56 1.57 20.66
N ALA A 706 43.75 2.77 21.22
CA ALA A 706 45.05 3.44 21.26
C ALA A 706 46.10 2.71 22.13
N TYR A 707 45.66 1.92 23.12
CA TYR A 707 46.54 1.07 23.91
C TYR A 707 46.85 -0.28 23.25
N PHE A 708 45.88 -0.90 22.57
CA PHE A 708 45.96 -2.33 22.25
C PHE A 708 45.82 -2.70 20.78
N ASP A 709 45.43 -1.80 19.87
CA ASP A 709 45.38 -2.10 18.43
C ASP A 709 46.82 -2.28 17.90
N PRO A 710 47.24 -3.48 17.44
CA PRO A 710 48.60 -3.71 16.97
C PRO A 710 49.04 -2.78 15.82
N LYS A 711 48.08 -2.25 15.05
CA LYS A 711 48.34 -1.36 13.91
C LYS A 711 48.31 0.12 14.28
N LYS A 712 47.66 0.50 15.38
CA LYS A 712 47.42 1.91 15.76
C LYS A 712 47.94 2.29 17.13
N SER A 713 48.42 1.32 17.92
CA SER A 713 48.84 1.56 19.31
C SER A 713 49.94 2.61 19.40
N SER A 714 49.76 3.54 20.34
CA SER A 714 50.70 4.65 20.56
C SER A 714 50.51 5.23 21.94
N ALA A 715 51.55 5.15 22.78
CA ALA A 715 51.54 5.71 24.14
C ALA A 715 51.17 7.21 24.15
N LYS A 716 51.77 8.00 23.24
CA LYS A 716 51.50 9.43 23.11
C LYS A 716 50.05 9.73 22.71
N SER A 717 49.47 8.91 21.82
CA SER A 717 48.07 9.05 21.42
C SER A 717 47.14 8.69 22.58
N ALA A 718 47.43 7.59 23.27
CA ALA A 718 46.65 7.14 24.43
C ALA A 718 46.68 8.17 25.57
N GLU A 719 47.84 8.74 25.91
CA GLU A 719 47.97 9.81 26.92
C GLU A 719 47.13 11.04 26.56
N LYS A 720 47.11 11.44 25.29
CA LYS A 720 46.30 12.58 24.82
C LYS A 720 44.80 12.30 24.95
N ILE A 721 44.36 11.11 24.55
CA ILE A 721 42.95 10.69 24.67
C ILE A 721 42.56 10.58 26.14
N GLU A 722 43.43 10.01 26.98
CA GLU A 722 43.21 9.89 28.43
C GLU A 722 43.05 11.26 29.09
N ALA A 723 43.92 12.23 28.78
CA ALA A 723 43.81 13.58 29.33
C ALA A 723 42.49 14.26 28.91
N ALA A 724 42.07 14.09 27.65
CA ALA A 724 40.79 14.61 27.16
C ALA A 724 39.59 13.92 27.83
N LEU A 725 39.68 12.61 28.07
CA LEU A 725 38.65 11.83 28.74
C LEU A 725 38.51 12.20 30.22
N VAL A 726 39.62 12.43 30.92
CA VAL A 726 39.57 12.91 32.32
C VAL A 726 38.92 14.29 32.40
N ALA A 727 39.20 15.18 31.43
CA ALA A 727 38.57 16.49 31.36
C ALA A 727 37.06 16.41 31.03
N SER A 728 36.61 15.41 30.25
CA SER A 728 35.19 15.24 29.94
C SER A 728 34.37 14.75 31.15
N PHE A 729 35.01 14.11 32.14
CA PHE A 729 34.35 13.72 33.39
C PHE A 729 33.91 14.92 34.25
N ASP A 730 34.54 16.09 34.11
CA ASP A 730 34.13 17.31 34.85
C ASP A 730 32.72 17.78 34.45
N GLY A 731 32.22 17.35 33.28
CA GLY A 731 30.86 17.63 32.81
C GLY A 731 29.79 16.67 33.36
N VAL A 732 30.16 15.65 34.13
CA VAL A 732 29.22 14.63 34.64
C VAL A 732 28.63 15.07 35.96
N SER A 733 27.33 15.38 35.97
CA SER A 733 26.64 15.92 37.16
C SER A 733 26.37 14.88 38.26
N SER A 734 26.25 13.60 37.91
CA SER A 734 25.96 12.51 38.85
C SER A 734 27.24 11.86 39.36
N LEU A 735 27.45 11.88 40.68
CA LEU A 735 28.59 11.21 41.32
C LEU A 735 28.61 9.69 41.06
N THR A 736 27.43 9.08 40.93
CA THR A 736 27.32 7.65 40.61
C THR A 736 27.79 7.36 39.19
N GLU A 737 27.41 8.20 38.23
CA GLU A 737 27.83 8.07 36.82
C GLU A 737 29.34 8.34 36.67
N ASP A 738 29.87 9.38 37.32
CA ASP A 738 31.30 9.68 37.34
C ASP A 738 32.12 8.49 37.88
N ARG A 739 31.65 7.84 38.96
CA ARG A 739 32.29 6.64 39.51
C ARG A 739 32.34 5.49 38.51
N VAL A 740 31.27 5.26 37.74
CA VAL A 740 31.23 4.21 36.70
C VAL A 740 32.27 4.51 35.62
N LEU A 741 32.28 5.73 35.08
CA LEU A 741 33.16 6.14 33.99
C LEU A 741 34.64 6.10 34.40
N ARG A 742 34.96 6.53 35.63
CA ARG A 742 36.31 6.41 36.20
C ARG A 742 36.72 4.95 36.44
N GLN A 743 35.78 4.08 36.82
CA GLN A 743 36.08 2.65 36.96
C GLN A 743 36.40 2.02 35.60
N TYR A 744 35.70 2.37 34.53
CA TYR A 744 36.05 1.94 33.17
C TYR A 744 37.46 2.38 32.77
N LEU A 745 37.81 3.66 33.00
CA LEU A 745 39.15 4.17 32.77
C LEU A 745 40.20 3.35 33.55
N ALA A 746 39.96 3.08 34.83
CA ALA A 746 40.87 2.30 35.66
C ALA A 746 41.06 0.86 35.14
N LEU A 747 39.98 0.19 34.69
CA LEU A 747 40.06 -1.15 34.11
C LEU A 747 40.82 -1.19 32.79
N ILE A 748 40.59 -0.22 31.90
CA ILE A 748 41.34 -0.09 30.64
C ILE A 748 42.82 0.10 30.92
N LYS A 749 43.17 1.00 31.85
CA LYS A 749 44.57 1.25 32.24
C LYS A 749 45.22 0.02 32.87
N GLY A 750 44.51 -0.67 33.77
CA GLY A 750 44.96 -1.88 34.45
C GLY A 750 45.01 -3.12 33.56
N THR A 751 44.53 -3.05 32.31
CA THR A 751 44.72 -4.10 31.31
C THR A 751 46.15 -4.01 30.76
N VAL A 752 46.84 -5.14 30.66
CA VAL A 752 48.22 -5.21 30.13
C VAL A 752 48.33 -6.00 28.84
N ARG A 753 47.40 -6.94 28.58
CA ARG A 753 47.29 -7.71 27.32
C ARG A 753 45.84 -8.05 27.01
N THR A 754 45.53 -8.22 25.74
CA THR A 754 44.19 -8.66 25.28
C THR A 754 44.27 -9.33 23.92
N ASN A 755 43.41 -10.32 23.67
CA ASN A 755 43.25 -10.95 22.37
C ASN A 755 42.19 -10.26 21.48
N PHE A 756 41.68 -9.09 21.88
CA PHE A 756 40.57 -8.41 21.20
C PHE A 756 40.76 -8.23 19.68
N PHE A 757 42.00 -8.02 19.23
CA PHE A 757 42.36 -7.79 17.83
C PHE A 757 42.75 -9.06 17.07
N GLN A 758 42.89 -10.19 17.76
CA GLN A 758 43.21 -11.47 17.13
C GLN A 758 42.02 -12.01 16.32
N LYS A 759 42.36 -12.76 15.28
CA LYS A 759 41.41 -13.45 14.40
C LYS A 759 41.64 -14.96 14.46
N ASN A 760 40.62 -15.71 14.05
CA ASN A 760 40.76 -17.14 13.78
C ASN A 760 41.59 -17.37 12.51
N ALA A 761 41.99 -18.63 12.27
CA ALA A 761 42.77 -19.01 11.09
C ALA A 761 42.07 -18.68 9.75
N ASP A 762 40.74 -18.70 9.72
CA ASP A 762 39.89 -18.31 8.57
C ASP A 762 39.72 -16.79 8.42
N LYS A 763 40.43 -15.99 9.23
CA LYS A 763 40.33 -14.52 9.33
C LYS A 763 39.00 -14.02 9.91
N SER A 764 38.13 -14.90 10.40
CA SER A 764 36.95 -14.50 11.15
C SER A 764 37.33 -13.94 12.53
N ILE A 765 36.43 -13.15 13.09
CA ILE A 765 36.61 -12.54 14.40
C ILE A 765 36.40 -13.62 15.49
N LYS A 766 37.29 -13.68 16.49
CA LYS A 766 37.14 -14.62 17.63
C LYS A 766 35.83 -14.35 18.40
N SER A 767 35.13 -15.41 18.79
CA SER A 767 33.85 -15.37 19.53
C SER A 767 33.97 -15.02 21.02
N TYR A 768 35.20 -14.88 21.51
CA TYR A 768 35.53 -14.57 22.90
C TYR A 768 36.63 -13.50 22.96
N VAL A 769 36.71 -12.83 24.10
CA VAL A 769 37.74 -11.85 24.43
C VAL A 769 38.36 -12.17 25.79
N SER A 770 39.64 -11.89 25.96
CA SER A 770 40.35 -12.00 27.22
C SER A 770 41.15 -10.75 27.54
N PHE A 771 41.26 -10.46 28.83
CA PHE A 771 41.98 -9.31 29.38
C PHE A 771 42.89 -9.80 30.49
N LYS A 772 44.21 -9.66 30.31
CA LYS A 772 45.18 -9.81 31.39
C LYS A 772 45.23 -8.48 32.14
N LEU A 773 44.86 -8.50 33.41
CA LEU A 773 44.74 -7.36 34.29
C LEU A 773 45.83 -7.41 35.37
N THR A 774 46.21 -6.24 35.87
CA THR A 774 47.02 -6.05 37.08
C THR A 774 46.10 -5.55 38.19
N PRO A 775 45.49 -6.44 39.01
CA PRO A 775 44.44 -6.04 39.94
C PRO A 775 44.90 -5.07 41.04
N GLN A 776 46.21 -5.03 41.31
CA GLN A 776 46.80 -4.10 42.28
C GLN A 776 46.64 -2.62 41.86
N ASP A 777 46.53 -2.37 40.55
CA ASP A 777 46.38 -1.02 39.99
C ASP A 777 44.90 -0.60 39.87
N ILE A 778 43.96 -1.50 40.16
CA ILE A 778 42.53 -1.27 39.98
C ILE A 778 41.89 -0.89 41.34
N PRO A 779 41.28 0.30 41.47
CA PRO A 779 40.60 0.71 42.69
C PRO A 779 39.46 -0.23 43.06
N GLY A 780 39.32 -0.51 44.36
CA GLY A 780 38.20 -1.27 44.91
C GLY A 780 38.27 -2.80 44.72
N ILE A 781 39.40 -3.35 44.26
CA ILE A 781 39.58 -4.80 44.13
C ILE A 781 39.50 -5.52 45.50
N PRO A 782 38.68 -6.58 45.63
CA PRO A 782 38.64 -7.39 46.84
C PRO A 782 39.99 -8.04 47.16
N LEU A 783 40.43 -7.91 48.42
CA LEU A 783 41.73 -8.41 48.88
C LEU A 783 41.72 -9.93 49.22
N PRO A 784 42.88 -10.62 49.05
CA PRO A 784 44.16 -10.14 48.52
C PRO A 784 44.12 -9.98 47.00
N ALA A 785 44.81 -8.96 46.49
CA ALA A 785 44.93 -8.74 45.06
C ALA A 785 46.02 -9.67 44.48
N PRO A 786 45.70 -10.53 43.50
CA PRO A 786 46.73 -11.33 42.81
C PRO A 786 47.65 -10.44 41.97
N LEU A 787 48.81 -10.96 41.55
CA LEU A 787 49.73 -10.24 40.68
C LEU A 787 49.09 -10.01 39.31
N PHE A 788 48.52 -11.07 38.73
CA PHE A 788 47.79 -11.01 37.48
C PHE A 788 46.44 -11.72 37.60
N GLU A 789 45.47 -11.22 36.84
CA GLU A 789 44.18 -11.86 36.64
C GLU A 789 43.85 -11.86 35.15
N ILE A 790 43.61 -13.04 34.57
CA ILE A 790 43.09 -13.12 33.20
C ILE A 790 41.59 -13.30 33.29
N PHE A 791 40.83 -12.30 32.83
CA PHE A 791 39.39 -12.37 32.69
C PHE A 791 39.02 -12.77 31.26
N VAL A 792 38.17 -13.78 31.11
CA VAL A 792 37.67 -14.28 29.82
C VAL A 792 36.18 -14.00 29.74
N PHE A 793 35.75 -13.44 28.61
CA PHE A 793 34.36 -13.08 28.38
C PHE A 793 33.90 -13.48 26.97
N SER A 794 32.73 -14.13 26.91
CA SER A 794 31.96 -14.37 25.71
C SER A 794 30.49 -14.58 26.09
N PRO A 795 29.55 -14.56 25.13
CA PRO A 795 28.16 -14.92 25.40
C PRO A 795 27.98 -16.34 25.97
N ARG A 796 28.91 -17.27 25.67
CA ARG A 796 28.84 -18.68 26.11
C ARG A 796 29.56 -18.97 27.43
N VAL A 797 30.66 -18.27 27.72
CA VAL A 797 31.51 -18.52 28.89
C VAL A 797 32.05 -17.23 29.47
N GLN A 798 32.04 -17.14 30.80
CA GLN A 798 32.82 -16.18 31.58
C GLN A 798 33.78 -16.93 32.49
N GLY A 799 34.95 -16.36 32.76
CA GLY A 799 35.90 -17.01 33.67
C GLY A 799 37.03 -16.09 34.11
N VAL A 800 37.71 -16.49 35.18
CA VAL A 800 38.91 -15.81 35.70
C VAL A 800 40.02 -16.81 35.96
N HIS A 801 41.27 -16.39 35.75
CA HIS A 801 42.46 -17.08 36.23
C HIS A 801 43.31 -16.12 37.06
N LEU A 802 43.40 -16.40 38.37
CA LEU A 802 44.09 -15.59 39.37
C LEU A 802 45.49 -16.15 39.60
N ARG A 803 46.52 -15.32 39.47
CA ARG A 803 47.92 -15.72 39.61
C ARG A 803 48.65 -14.86 40.64
N GLY A 804 49.16 -15.48 41.71
CA GLY A 804 49.85 -14.79 42.81
C GLY A 804 51.29 -14.36 42.53
N GLY A 805 51.92 -14.86 41.46
CA GLY A 805 53.27 -14.46 41.02
C GLY A 805 53.61 -15.00 39.63
N LYS A 806 54.83 -14.74 39.14
CA LYS A 806 55.24 -15.13 37.77
C LYS A 806 55.21 -16.64 37.52
N VAL A 807 55.65 -17.41 38.52
CA VAL A 807 55.62 -18.88 38.51
C VAL A 807 54.61 -19.34 39.56
N ALA A 808 53.45 -19.80 39.11
CA ALA A 808 52.37 -20.23 39.97
C ALA A 808 51.50 -21.29 39.28
N ARG A 809 50.97 -22.23 40.06
CA ARG A 809 50.17 -23.35 39.58
C ARG A 809 48.89 -23.49 40.40
N GLY A 810 47.82 -23.92 39.74
CA GLY A 810 46.67 -24.51 40.43
C GLY A 810 45.50 -24.85 39.51
N GLY A 811 44.47 -25.41 40.13
CA GLY A 811 43.36 -26.04 39.39
C GLY A 811 42.36 -25.06 38.78
N LEU A 812 41.69 -25.50 37.71
CA LEU A 812 40.60 -24.79 37.04
C LEU A 812 39.24 -25.41 37.42
N ARG A 813 38.35 -24.60 38.00
CA ARG A 813 37.05 -25.05 38.46
C ARG A 813 35.95 -24.75 37.45
N TRP A 814 35.10 -25.72 37.18
CA TRP A 814 33.79 -25.45 36.60
C TRP A 814 32.87 -24.99 37.74
N SER A 815 32.50 -23.71 37.73
CA SER A 815 31.64 -23.09 38.74
C SER A 815 30.20 -23.01 38.24
N ASP A 816 29.26 -23.21 39.16
CA ASP A 816 27.83 -22.97 39.02
C ASP A 816 27.42 -21.57 39.55
N ARG A 817 28.38 -20.78 40.06
CA ARG A 817 28.14 -19.47 40.70
C ARG A 817 28.30 -18.31 39.72
N ALA A 818 27.39 -18.17 38.76
CA ALA A 818 27.44 -17.09 37.77
C ALA A 818 27.55 -15.68 38.40
N GLU A 819 26.93 -15.45 39.56
CA GLU A 819 26.88 -14.14 40.22
C GLU A 819 28.21 -13.72 40.88
N ASP A 820 29.02 -14.67 41.37
CA ASP A 820 30.24 -14.34 42.12
C ASP A 820 31.37 -15.38 42.05
N PHE A 821 31.50 -16.11 40.93
CA PHE A 821 32.53 -17.12 40.72
C PHE A 821 33.96 -16.63 40.99
N ARG A 822 34.26 -15.34 40.77
CA ARG A 822 35.57 -14.78 41.13
C ARG A 822 35.82 -14.84 42.64
N THR A 823 34.79 -14.62 43.46
CA THR A 823 34.89 -14.74 44.92
C THR A 823 35.18 -16.18 45.33
N GLU A 824 34.52 -17.15 44.69
CA GLU A 824 34.80 -18.57 44.89
C GLU A 824 36.26 -18.91 44.53
N VAL A 825 36.71 -18.51 43.34
CA VAL A 825 38.08 -18.76 42.87
C VAL A 825 39.11 -18.09 43.78
N LEU A 826 38.87 -16.84 44.22
CA LEU A 826 39.75 -16.14 45.16
C LEU A 826 39.82 -16.84 46.53
N GLY A 827 38.70 -17.38 47.03
CA GLY A 827 38.68 -18.19 48.24
C GLY A 827 39.55 -19.45 48.11
N LEU A 828 39.55 -20.08 46.93
CA LEU A 828 40.39 -21.23 46.63
C LEU A 828 41.88 -20.86 46.52
N VAL A 829 42.21 -19.69 45.95
CA VAL A 829 43.59 -19.17 45.95
C VAL A 829 44.10 -18.99 47.38
N LYS A 830 43.29 -18.39 48.27
CA LYS A 830 43.65 -18.20 49.70
C LYS A 830 43.99 -19.54 50.36
N ALA A 831 43.15 -20.55 50.17
CA ALA A 831 43.39 -21.88 50.71
C ALA A 831 44.67 -22.53 50.12
N GLN A 832 44.92 -22.35 48.82
CA GLN A 832 46.09 -22.89 48.15
C GLN A 832 47.40 -22.22 48.59
N GLN A 833 47.39 -20.91 48.86
CA GLN A 833 48.56 -20.18 49.36
C GLN A 833 49.00 -20.70 50.74
N VAL A 834 48.04 -20.98 51.64
CA VAL A 834 48.34 -21.61 52.94
C VAL A 834 48.88 -23.03 52.76
N LYS A 835 48.38 -23.77 51.74
CA LYS A 835 48.80 -25.15 51.46
C LYS A 835 50.20 -25.27 50.84
N ASN A 836 50.60 -24.33 49.99
CA ASN A 836 51.85 -24.40 49.20
C ASN A 836 53.03 -23.65 49.82
N ALA A 837 52.85 -22.97 50.97
CA ALA A 837 53.86 -22.09 51.59
C ALA A 837 55.25 -22.74 51.84
N VAL A 838 55.34 -24.08 51.79
CA VAL A 838 56.59 -24.85 51.98
C VAL A 838 57.24 -25.33 50.65
N ILE A 839 56.53 -25.29 49.51
CA ILE A 839 56.97 -25.90 48.23
C ILE A 839 57.15 -24.88 47.09
N VAL A 840 56.21 -23.95 46.90
CA VAL A 840 56.30 -22.87 45.88
C VAL A 840 55.77 -21.59 46.53
N PRO A 841 56.44 -20.42 46.38
CA PRO A 841 56.13 -19.23 47.21
C PRO A 841 54.69 -18.71 47.09
N VAL A 842 54.02 -18.96 45.96
CA VAL A 842 52.70 -18.42 45.60
C VAL A 842 51.91 -19.40 44.72
N GLY A 843 50.58 -19.33 44.76
CA GLY A 843 49.66 -20.21 44.01
C GLY A 843 48.87 -19.51 42.91
N ALA A 844 48.24 -20.30 42.03
CA ALA A 844 47.26 -19.84 41.03
C ALA A 844 45.95 -20.61 41.17
N LYS A 845 44.85 -20.06 40.65
CA LYS A 845 43.57 -20.77 40.54
C LYS A 845 42.74 -20.13 39.46
N GLY A 846 41.99 -20.93 38.70
CA GLY A 846 41.01 -20.40 37.77
C GLY A 846 39.63 -21.02 37.95
N GLY A 847 38.66 -20.40 37.32
CA GLY A 847 37.33 -20.98 37.18
C GLY A 847 36.53 -20.33 36.06
N PHE A 848 35.63 -21.11 35.48
CA PHE A 848 34.76 -20.68 34.38
C PHE A 848 33.32 -21.10 34.65
N VAL A 849 32.40 -20.36 34.03
CA VAL A 849 30.95 -20.56 34.13
C VAL A 849 30.36 -20.56 32.72
N PRO A 850 29.88 -21.73 32.23
CA PRO A 850 29.02 -21.81 31.05
C PRO A 850 27.73 -21.02 31.26
N GLN A 851 27.35 -20.18 30.31
CA GLN A 851 26.21 -19.26 30.41
C GLN A 851 24.92 -19.86 29.84
N TYR A 852 25.00 -20.87 28.97
CA TYR A 852 23.84 -21.42 28.25
C TYR A 852 23.31 -22.73 28.81
N ILE A 853 23.91 -23.23 29.89
CA ILE A 853 23.41 -24.41 30.59
C ILE A 853 22.07 -24.10 31.24
N ASN A 854 21.09 -24.96 31.04
CA ASN A 854 19.75 -24.85 31.62
C ASN A 854 19.21 -26.23 32.02
N ASP A 855 18.16 -26.23 32.85
CA ASP A 855 17.60 -27.44 33.46
C ASP A 855 16.94 -28.41 32.46
N SER A 856 16.70 -27.98 31.22
CA SER A 856 16.08 -28.82 30.18
C SER A 856 17.08 -29.65 29.37
N MET A 857 18.39 -29.40 29.53
CA MET A 857 19.43 -30.12 28.79
C MET A 857 19.59 -31.56 29.26
N THR A 858 19.84 -32.46 28.31
CA THR A 858 20.27 -33.83 28.59
C THR A 858 21.68 -33.84 29.21
N ARG A 859 22.05 -34.97 29.83
CA ARG A 859 23.38 -35.11 30.45
C ARG A 859 24.50 -34.96 29.42
N GLU A 860 24.28 -35.48 28.21
CA GLU A 860 25.19 -35.40 27.08
C GLU A 860 25.38 -33.94 26.61
N GLU A 861 24.30 -33.20 26.44
CA GLU A 861 24.32 -31.77 26.06
C GLU A 861 25.01 -30.91 27.13
N PHE A 862 24.67 -31.14 28.41
CA PHE A 862 25.29 -30.46 29.55
C PHE A 862 26.82 -30.63 29.54
N MET A 863 27.28 -31.87 29.34
CA MET A 863 28.71 -32.18 29.33
C MET A 863 29.41 -31.61 28.09
N ALA A 864 28.77 -31.67 26.92
CA ALA A 864 29.30 -31.12 25.68
C ALA A 864 29.46 -29.59 25.74
N GLU A 865 28.50 -28.88 26.35
CA GLU A 865 28.60 -27.44 26.56
C GLU A 865 29.72 -27.08 27.54
N GLY A 866 29.82 -27.81 28.65
CA GLY A 866 30.90 -27.65 29.62
C GLY A 866 32.29 -27.83 29.00
N ILE A 867 32.47 -28.87 28.18
CA ILE A 867 33.71 -29.10 27.43
C ILE A 867 33.97 -27.95 26.44
N SER A 868 32.95 -27.52 25.69
CA SER A 868 33.10 -26.44 24.72
C SER A 868 33.52 -25.11 25.38
N CYS A 869 32.89 -24.77 26.51
CA CYS A 869 33.24 -23.60 27.32
C CYS A 869 34.66 -23.71 27.91
N TYR A 870 35.06 -24.90 28.37
CA TYR A 870 36.41 -25.15 28.85
C TYR A 870 37.46 -24.95 27.75
N LYS A 871 37.21 -25.46 26.53
CA LYS A 871 38.10 -25.24 25.38
C LYS A 871 38.25 -23.76 25.06
N ILE A 872 37.16 -22.99 25.04
CA ILE A 872 37.20 -21.53 24.86
C ILE A 872 38.04 -20.88 25.95
N PHE A 873 37.81 -21.26 27.22
CA PHE A 873 38.52 -20.68 28.34
C PHE A 873 40.04 -20.93 28.25
N ILE A 874 40.48 -22.16 27.97
CA ILE A 874 41.90 -22.48 27.81
C ILE A 874 42.53 -21.71 26.64
N SER A 875 41.90 -21.73 25.46
CA SER A 875 42.37 -20.99 24.29
C SER A 875 42.52 -19.50 24.59
N ALA A 876 41.57 -18.91 25.32
CA ALA A 876 41.61 -17.49 25.70
C ALA A 876 42.74 -17.12 26.67
N LEU A 877 43.20 -18.07 27.51
CA LEU A 877 44.38 -17.88 28.36
C LEU A 877 45.67 -17.96 27.54
N LEU A 878 45.78 -18.94 26.64
CA LEU A 878 46.96 -19.14 25.79
C LEU A 878 47.14 -18.00 24.77
N ASP A 879 46.04 -17.46 24.23
CA ASP A 879 46.02 -16.36 23.28
C ASP A 879 46.82 -15.11 23.70
N ILE A 880 47.01 -14.89 25.00
CA ILE A 880 47.68 -13.70 25.56
C ILE A 880 48.91 -14.06 26.41
N THR A 881 49.31 -15.33 26.44
CA THR A 881 50.49 -15.82 27.17
C THR A 881 51.65 -15.99 26.20
N ASP A 882 52.85 -15.50 26.56
CA ASP A 882 54.01 -15.70 25.68
C ASP A 882 54.36 -17.19 25.57
N ASN A 883 54.99 -17.60 24.47
CA ASN A 883 55.52 -18.94 24.32
C ASN A 883 57.05 -18.96 24.55
N LEU A 884 57.63 -20.14 24.74
CA LEU A 884 59.08 -20.32 24.92
C LEU A 884 59.62 -21.34 23.91
N ILE A 885 60.23 -20.89 22.82
CA ILE A 885 60.74 -21.76 21.75
C ILE A 885 62.26 -21.67 21.75
N ASP A 886 62.94 -22.80 21.93
CA ASP A 886 64.42 -22.90 22.00
C ASP A 886 65.08 -21.96 23.04
N GLY A 887 64.34 -21.61 24.09
CA GLY A 887 64.78 -20.70 25.16
C GLY A 887 64.47 -19.23 24.90
N ASP A 888 63.99 -18.86 23.71
CA ASP A 888 63.57 -17.52 23.36
C ASP A 888 62.07 -17.32 23.65
N THR A 889 61.73 -16.17 24.25
CA THR A 889 60.33 -15.82 24.51
C THR A 889 59.69 -15.28 23.23
N ILE A 890 58.64 -15.96 22.76
CA ILE A 890 57.90 -15.60 21.55
C ILE A 890 56.56 -14.96 21.95
N PRO A 891 56.29 -13.71 21.56
CA PRO A 891 55.04 -13.04 21.90
C PRO A 891 53.83 -13.62 21.14
N PRO A 892 52.61 -13.52 21.69
CA PRO A 892 51.40 -13.86 20.97
C PRO A 892 51.18 -12.97 19.74
N ILE A 893 50.57 -13.54 18.70
CA ILE A 893 50.26 -12.84 17.45
C ILE A 893 49.23 -11.72 17.70
N ASP A 894 49.42 -10.55 17.10
CA ASP A 894 48.48 -9.43 17.18
C ASP A 894 48.10 -9.00 18.61
N VAL A 895 49.05 -9.10 19.56
CA VAL A 895 48.90 -8.63 20.95
C VAL A 895 49.93 -7.56 21.27
N VAL A 896 49.46 -6.39 21.70
CA VAL A 896 50.32 -5.36 22.29
C VAL A 896 50.58 -5.71 23.76
N ARG A 897 51.86 -5.91 24.11
CA ARG A 897 52.30 -6.24 25.47
C ARG A 897 52.68 -4.96 26.21
N ARG A 898 51.99 -4.67 27.32
CA ARG A 898 52.25 -3.51 28.20
C ARG A 898 52.90 -3.90 29.54
N ASP A 899 53.27 -5.17 29.66
CA ASP A 899 54.00 -5.80 30.76
C ASP A 899 55.27 -6.48 30.23
N GLU A 900 56.02 -7.12 31.13
CA GLU A 900 57.21 -7.90 30.81
C GLU A 900 56.89 -9.28 30.21
N ASP A 901 57.93 -9.99 29.78
CA ASP A 901 57.83 -11.37 29.27
C ASP A 901 57.22 -12.31 30.32
N ASP A 902 56.22 -13.09 29.90
CA ASP A 902 55.41 -13.96 30.73
C ASP A 902 55.08 -15.28 30.02
N PRO A 903 56.07 -16.18 29.84
CA PRO A 903 55.88 -17.43 29.12
C PRO A 903 55.28 -18.56 29.98
N TYR A 904 55.02 -18.32 31.27
CA TYR A 904 54.67 -19.38 32.22
C TYR A 904 53.16 -19.42 32.50
N LEU A 905 52.48 -20.44 31.98
CA LEU A 905 51.09 -20.77 32.30
C LEU A 905 50.95 -22.28 32.48
N VAL A 906 50.50 -22.71 33.66
CA VAL A 906 50.26 -24.12 33.97
C VAL A 906 48.93 -24.24 34.70
N VAL A 907 48.11 -25.18 34.25
CA VAL A 907 46.78 -25.44 34.79
C VAL A 907 46.72 -26.83 35.43
N ALA A 908 45.68 -27.09 36.22
CA ALA A 908 45.44 -28.40 36.80
C ALA A 908 43.95 -28.70 36.85
N ALA A 909 43.60 -29.97 37.01
CA ALA A 909 42.22 -30.36 37.28
C ALA A 909 41.72 -29.88 38.65
N ASP A 910 40.42 -29.58 38.73
CA ASP A 910 39.66 -29.31 39.96
C ASP A 910 38.24 -29.90 39.84
N LYS A 911 37.35 -29.56 40.77
CA LYS A 911 35.93 -29.90 40.73
C LYS A 911 35.32 -29.52 39.38
N GLY A 912 34.67 -30.50 38.75
CA GLY A 912 34.00 -30.36 37.45
C GLY A 912 34.93 -30.45 36.24
N THR A 913 36.25 -30.52 36.42
CA THR A 913 37.24 -30.60 35.32
C THR A 913 38.19 -31.80 35.48
N ALA A 914 37.86 -32.74 36.36
CA ALA A 914 38.71 -33.87 36.72
C ALA A 914 39.22 -34.70 35.53
N THR A 915 38.43 -34.79 34.46
CA THR A 915 38.77 -35.53 33.23
C THR A 915 39.21 -34.62 32.08
N PHE A 916 39.38 -33.31 32.31
CA PHE A 916 39.62 -32.32 31.25
C PHE A 916 41.10 -31.99 31.02
N SER A 917 42.01 -32.57 31.80
CA SER A 917 43.45 -32.33 31.67
C SER A 917 43.96 -32.68 30.27
N ASP A 918 43.53 -33.80 29.69
CA ASP A 918 43.91 -34.21 28.33
C ASP A 918 43.39 -33.23 27.26
N ILE A 919 42.22 -32.62 27.48
CA ILE A 919 41.68 -31.59 26.59
C ILE A 919 42.56 -30.34 26.61
N ALA A 920 43.00 -29.91 27.80
CA ALA A 920 43.87 -28.73 27.93
C ALA A 920 45.27 -28.99 27.34
N ASN A 921 45.84 -30.18 27.53
CA ASN A 921 47.11 -30.57 26.91
C ASN A 921 47.00 -30.62 25.39
N GLY A 922 45.92 -31.19 24.83
CA GLY A 922 45.69 -31.19 23.39
C GLY A 922 45.62 -29.78 22.81
N ILE A 923 44.97 -28.84 23.49
CA ILE A 923 44.96 -27.42 23.07
C ILE A 923 46.36 -26.81 23.17
N SER A 924 47.10 -27.08 24.25
CA SER A 924 48.49 -26.62 24.39
C SER A 924 49.36 -27.08 23.21
N ASP A 925 49.21 -28.33 22.78
CA ASP A 925 49.91 -28.90 21.63
C ASP A 925 49.48 -28.23 20.31
N GLU A 926 48.19 -27.98 20.10
CA GLU A 926 47.68 -27.24 18.93
C GLU A 926 48.27 -25.82 18.83
N TYR A 927 48.51 -25.16 19.98
CA TYR A 927 49.15 -23.85 20.07
C TYR A 927 50.68 -23.92 19.96
N GLY A 928 51.26 -25.13 19.95
CA GLY A 928 52.72 -25.33 20.03
C GLY A 928 53.33 -24.76 21.32
N PHE A 929 52.55 -24.72 22.41
CA PHE A 929 53.00 -24.13 23.68
C PHE A 929 54.03 -25.04 24.34
N TRP A 930 55.13 -24.45 24.81
CA TRP A 930 56.37 -25.15 25.19
C TRP A 930 56.25 -26.20 26.30
N MET A 931 55.20 -26.12 27.11
CA MET A 931 54.93 -27.11 28.17
C MET A 931 54.33 -28.42 27.62
N GLY A 932 53.78 -28.43 26.41
CA GLY A 932 53.16 -29.60 25.78
C GLY A 932 52.20 -30.35 26.72
N ASP A 933 52.46 -31.65 26.91
CA ASP A 933 51.72 -32.54 27.81
C ASP A 933 51.88 -32.22 29.32
N GLY A 934 52.84 -31.34 29.67
CA GLY A 934 53.04 -30.78 31.00
C GLY A 934 52.21 -29.53 31.31
N PHE A 935 51.45 -29.00 30.36
CA PHE A 935 50.64 -27.79 30.53
C PHE A 935 49.53 -27.96 31.58
N ALA A 936 48.82 -29.09 31.54
CA ALA A 936 47.77 -29.45 32.47
C ALA A 936 48.14 -30.71 33.26
N SER A 937 48.31 -30.57 34.57
CA SER A 937 48.65 -31.71 35.41
C SER A 937 47.43 -32.59 35.71
N GLY A 938 47.61 -33.92 35.67
CA GLY A 938 46.56 -34.91 35.96
C GLY A 938 45.84 -35.44 34.72
N GLY A 939 46.50 -35.43 33.56
CA GLY A 939 46.06 -36.14 32.36
C GLY A 939 46.48 -37.61 32.34
N SER A 940 46.24 -38.26 31.21
CA SER A 940 46.58 -39.66 30.92
C SER A 940 48.09 -39.95 30.90
N VAL A 941 48.91 -38.91 30.71
CA VAL A 941 50.38 -38.96 30.72
C VAL A 941 50.89 -38.31 32.02
N GLY A 942 51.52 -39.10 32.90
CA GLY A 942 52.06 -38.64 34.20
C GLY A 942 51.71 -39.56 35.39
N TYR A 943 52.05 -39.14 36.61
CA TYR A 943 51.75 -39.88 37.84
C TYR A 943 50.30 -39.62 38.32
N ASP A 944 49.46 -40.64 38.28
CA ASP A 944 48.13 -40.59 38.88
C ASP A 944 48.24 -40.57 40.42
N HIS A 945 48.16 -39.37 41.00
CA HIS A 945 48.30 -39.16 42.44
C HIS A 945 47.24 -39.87 43.28
N LYS A 946 46.05 -40.15 42.72
CA LYS A 946 44.99 -40.92 43.39
C LYS A 946 45.29 -42.41 43.34
N LYS A 947 45.63 -42.95 42.16
CA LYS A 947 45.99 -44.37 41.98
C LYS A 947 47.25 -44.75 42.76
N MET A 948 48.23 -43.85 42.84
CA MET A 948 49.47 -44.07 43.60
C MET A 948 49.33 -43.81 45.10
N GLY A 949 48.19 -43.26 45.54
CA GLY A 949 47.91 -42.92 46.94
C GLY A 949 48.86 -41.88 47.51
N ILE A 950 49.35 -40.92 46.70
CA ILE A 950 50.39 -39.98 47.12
C ILE A 950 49.91 -39.11 48.29
N THR A 951 48.69 -38.58 48.21
CA THR A 951 48.09 -37.79 49.30
C THR A 951 47.85 -38.64 50.56
N ALA A 952 47.35 -39.86 50.38
CA ALA A 952 47.09 -40.79 51.48
C ALA A 952 48.36 -41.20 52.22
N LYS A 953 49.41 -41.57 51.48
CA LYS A 953 50.72 -41.92 52.02
C LYS A 953 51.37 -40.73 52.73
N GLY A 954 51.31 -39.54 52.14
CA GLY A 954 51.82 -38.32 52.78
C GLY A 954 51.08 -37.97 54.07
N ALA A 955 49.74 -38.10 54.07
CA ALA A 955 48.93 -37.96 55.28
C ALA A 955 49.31 -39.00 56.34
N TRP A 956 49.52 -40.26 55.94
CA TRP A 956 49.93 -41.35 56.84
C TRP A 956 51.33 -41.16 57.43
N GLU A 957 52.31 -40.67 56.66
CA GLU A 957 53.62 -40.28 57.20
C GLU A 957 53.49 -39.19 58.27
N SER A 958 52.57 -38.23 58.08
CA SER A 958 52.31 -37.17 59.05
C SER A 958 51.67 -37.72 60.33
N VAL A 959 50.75 -38.68 60.21
CA VAL A 959 50.15 -39.40 61.35
C VAL A 959 51.21 -40.18 62.12
N LYS A 960 52.06 -40.96 61.43
CA LYS A 960 53.18 -41.68 62.05
C LYS A 960 54.10 -40.76 62.83
N ARG A 961 54.46 -39.61 62.26
CA ARG A 961 55.29 -38.60 62.93
C ARG A 961 54.61 -38.04 64.18
N HIS A 962 53.31 -37.73 64.11
CA HIS A 962 52.57 -37.18 65.24
C HIS A 962 52.45 -38.17 66.40
N PHE A 963 52.14 -39.44 66.11
CA PHE A 963 52.10 -40.51 67.12
C PHE A 963 53.47 -40.76 67.76
N MET A 964 54.54 -40.72 66.95
CA MET A 964 55.92 -40.81 67.45
C MET A 964 56.26 -39.68 68.42
N GLU A 965 55.84 -38.45 68.17
CA GLU A 965 56.04 -37.31 69.09
C GLU A 965 55.25 -37.44 70.40
N MET A 966 54.16 -38.21 70.37
CA MET A 966 53.37 -38.56 71.55
C MET A 966 53.88 -39.83 72.27
N GLY A 967 54.94 -40.47 71.76
CA GLY A 967 55.49 -41.70 72.31
C GLY A 967 54.63 -42.95 72.06
N ILE A 968 53.73 -42.92 71.07
CA ILE A 968 52.82 -44.01 70.72
C ILE A 968 53.32 -44.64 69.42
N ASP A 969 53.53 -45.96 69.40
CA ASP A 969 53.80 -46.67 68.15
C ASP A 969 52.48 -47.03 67.47
N CYS A 970 52.11 -46.29 66.44
CA CYS A 970 50.87 -46.51 65.69
C CYS A 970 50.89 -47.77 64.80
N GLN A 971 52.01 -48.52 64.74
CA GLN A 971 52.06 -49.84 64.09
C GLN A 971 51.74 -50.98 65.08
N GLU A 972 51.92 -50.75 66.38
CA GLU A 972 51.74 -51.79 67.41
C GLU A 972 50.63 -51.46 68.42
N THR A 973 50.22 -50.20 68.55
CA THR A 973 49.21 -49.75 69.52
C THR A 973 47.86 -49.55 68.84
N ASP A 974 46.81 -50.18 69.37
CA ASP A 974 45.45 -50.00 68.86
C ASP A 974 44.98 -48.54 69.02
N PHE A 975 44.42 -47.99 67.95
CA PHE A 975 43.77 -46.67 67.95
C PHE A 975 42.55 -46.66 67.03
N SER A 976 41.64 -45.71 67.24
CA SER A 976 40.41 -45.58 66.44
C SER A 976 40.56 -44.49 65.37
N THR A 977 40.22 -44.85 64.13
CA THR A 977 40.11 -43.93 62.99
C THR A 977 38.65 -43.69 62.66
N VAL A 978 38.28 -42.45 62.38
CA VAL A 978 36.91 -42.06 61.98
C VAL A 978 36.93 -41.46 60.58
N ALA A 979 35.85 -41.69 59.81
CA ALA A 979 35.67 -41.23 58.42
C ALA A 979 36.60 -41.89 57.36
N ILE A 980 36.57 -43.23 57.28
CA ILE A 980 37.30 -44.10 56.33
C ILE A 980 36.72 -44.09 54.88
N GLY A 981 36.43 -42.90 54.37
CA GLY A 981 35.79 -42.66 53.07
C GLY A 981 36.74 -42.78 51.87
N ASP A 982 36.90 -41.74 51.03
CA ASP A 982 37.74 -41.84 49.83
C ASP A 982 39.25 -42.02 50.14
N MET A 983 40.06 -42.23 49.09
CA MET A 983 41.37 -42.95 48.97
C MET A 983 42.51 -42.72 49.98
N ALA A 984 42.28 -42.09 51.11
CA ALA A 984 43.13 -42.17 52.28
C ALA A 984 42.50 -42.93 53.46
N GLY A 985 41.24 -43.37 53.34
CA GLY A 985 40.47 -44.05 54.39
C GLY A 985 41.07 -45.36 54.88
#